data_AF-A0AA42CBG6-F1
#
_entry.id   AF-A0AA42CBG6-F1
#
_cell.length_a   1.000
_cell.length_b   1.000
_cell.length_c   1.000
_cell.angle_alpha   90.00
_cell.angle_beta   90.00
_cell.angle_gamma   90.00
#
_symmetry.space_group_name_H-M   'P 1'
#
loop_
_entity.id
_entity.type
_entity.pdbx_description
1 polymer ?
#
loop_
_entity_poly.entity_id
_entity_poly.type
_entity_poly.pdbx_seq_one_letter_code
_entity_poly.pdbx_strand_id
1 'polypeptide(L)'
;MTKRTKQIIAALLVWAYLLLNITSTLQANYLITPEAKPTLAFTEVVWPASSSGYLQALASNPAPLPPANVSPTTNTDHTNAPEFGVIASAIVNNSKTAGAAPRMAALPPTVTATATEGLWDEGSSWEGGAVPNADDDVVIPAGATITINTDPPAINSLTVNGTLVFESGTSHNLTVNTDVTIATGATLTVDAASSLTISGNWTNNGTFNAGNGTVTFDGTGTSISGTSTTGFNNLQIPSGASVTLNSDTNVANLTIDGELTTSNSETLTVSGNWTNNGTYTANAGTVVMTGAGKTISGIFSSSFNNLQIDAGSDVSSVVTVSSDIVIENLSLVNGLLSVTSGTTDIKGMADIPQTAGLELNGSAANLITRDFTITNKGLIHIVDGVATFGNSSGNSVNTSVDGAFVMEGGTANIAGRLHNAAGDDDVFLGTSYEVGVTISGGTLNLATKGNGSNDTGSLDIDSSGYFDFNGGTINFINSSTAARDIDLRIDTPSGNGTKSIAGGSFVFGDGVSSGEEFVVSSAVALTNLTATSGNTIAFESEATTANTITVPASYNGLYTFQFGNGTLPVTIDLSGATFAGGATIEVTMQSGKHPENKNTTNYLNRHWTVTTSGITDPNYDLTAKYLVGDVVGGNEAGLIEGTYNGSVWTNNGSVDDTNHLITISGLNSNLTSLSAFEAPTATLSGAQTICPGTSADLSIALTGAAPWNVFYNDGSDKNISGILSSPYTLTVTPGTTTIYTLISVTDANLAGTVSGTATVTVEDNEDPIISCVGNQSKDTDTGTCTYTVQGTEFDPTAFA
;
A
#
# COMPACT_ATOMS: atom_id res chain seq x y z
N MET A 1 -35.59 -14.46 -12.07
CA MET A 1 -34.69 -15.41 -11.37
C MET A 1 -33.56 -15.78 -12.31
N THR A 2 -32.37 -15.27 -12.03
CA THR A 2 -31.19 -15.30 -12.91
C THR A 2 -30.27 -16.49 -12.59
N LYS A 3 -29.46 -16.90 -13.57
CA LYS A 3 -28.52 -18.04 -13.53
C LYS A 3 -27.62 -18.14 -12.27
N ARG A 4 -27.46 -17.05 -11.50
CA ARG A 4 -26.70 -17.04 -10.23
C ARG A 4 -27.36 -17.85 -9.09
N THR A 5 -28.68 -18.04 -9.08
CA THR A 5 -29.35 -18.77 -7.98
C THR A 5 -29.16 -20.29 -8.05
N LYS A 6 -28.80 -20.85 -9.22
CA LYS A 6 -28.58 -22.30 -9.39
C LYS A 6 -27.17 -22.78 -9.04
N GLN A 7 -26.16 -21.90 -9.06
CA GLN A 7 -24.79 -22.26 -8.68
C GLN A 7 -24.58 -22.24 -7.15
N ILE A 8 -25.35 -21.43 -6.43
CA ILE A 8 -25.25 -21.32 -4.95
C ILE A 8 -25.85 -22.57 -4.26
N ILE A 9 -26.87 -23.19 -4.84
CA ILE A 9 -27.49 -24.41 -4.28
C ILE A 9 -26.62 -25.65 -4.51
N ALA A 10 -25.80 -25.68 -5.58
CA ALA A 10 -24.87 -26.79 -5.84
C ALA A 10 -23.63 -26.75 -4.93
N ALA A 11 -23.14 -25.56 -4.54
CA ALA A 11 -22.02 -25.41 -3.63
C ALA A 11 -22.37 -25.72 -2.16
N LEU A 12 -23.60 -25.41 -1.73
CA LEU A 12 -24.10 -25.71 -0.38
C LEU A 12 -24.35 -27.21 -0.13
N LEU A 13 -24.61 -28.00 -1.17
CA LEU A 13 -24.80 -29.46 -1.05
C LEU A 13 -23.47 -30.25 -0.99
N VAL A 14 -22.37 -29.67 -1.47
CA VAL A 14 -21.03 -30.29 -1.40
C VAL A 14 -20.36 -30.03 -0.05
N TRP A 15 -20.67 -28.90 0.60
CA TRP A 15 -20.20 -28.58 1.96
C TRP A 15 -20.92 -29.36 3.07
N ALA A 16 -22.20 -29.73 2.87
CA ALA A 16 -22.95 -30.53 3.84
C ALA A 16 -22.53 -32.01 3.92
N TYR A 17 -21.81 -32.52 2.90
CA TYR A 17 -21.36 -33.92 2.84
C TYR A 17 -19.97 -34.15 3.47
N LEU A 18 -19.21 -33.08 3.74
CA LEU A 18 -17.83 -33.16 4.24
C LEU A 18 -17.71 -33.00 5.77
N LEU A 19 -18.81 -32.65 6.48
CA LEU A 19 -18.82 -32.44 7.93
C LEU A 19 -19.44 -33.58 8.77
N LEU A 20 -19.96 -34.64 8.15
CA LEU A 20 -20.34 -35.87 8.85
C LEU A 20 -19.38 -36.99 8.45
N ASN A 21 -18.33 -37.21 9.24
CA ASN A 21 -17.77 -38.52 9.61
C ASN A 21 -16.40 -38.37 10.28
N ILE A 22 -16.40 -38.19 11.60
CA ILE A 22 -15.28 -38.61 12.45
C ILE A 22 -15.89 -39.45 13.57
N THR A 23 -15.55 -40.75 13.63
CA THR A 23 -15.21 -41.48 14.87
C THR A 23 -14.73 -42.91 14.59
N SER A 24 -13.64 -43.25 15.29
CA SER A 24 -13.23 -44.55 15.85
C SER A 24 -12.69 -45.71 14.97
N THR A 25 -11.37 -45.90 15.10
CA THR A 25 -10.61 -47.12 15.50
C THR A 25 -10.67 -48.47 14.75
N LEU A 26 -9.45 -49.02 14.57
CA LEU A 26 -8.96 -50.42 14.66
C LEU A 26 -8.87 -51.33 13.40
N GLN A 27 -7.61 -51.68 13.10
CA GLN A 27 -7.00 -52.94 12.64
C GLN A 27 -7.71 -53.95 11.71
N ALA A 28 -6.90 -54.42 10.75
CA ALA A 28 -6.75 -55.79 10.21
C ALA A 28 -7.29 -56.10 8.79
N ASN A 29 -6.32 -56.32 7.90
CA ASN A 29 -6.15 -57.37 6.88
C ASN A 29 -7.25 -57.74 5.85
N TYR A 30 -6.75 -57.83 4.60
CA TYR A 30 -7.08 -58.77 3.51
C TYR A 30 -8.39 -58.54 2.73
N LEU A 31 -8.30 -58.17 1.45
CA LEU A 31 -8.70 -59.01 0.30
C LEU A 31 -8.48 -58.31 -1.06
N ILE A 32 -8.03 -59.15 -2.00
CA ILE A 32 -7.74 -58.91 -3.42
C ILE A 32 -9.05 -58.89 -4.21
N THR A 33 -9.21 -57.99 -5.21
CA THR A 33 -9.55 -58.30 -6.63
C THR A 33 -9.69 -57.03 -7.50
N PRO A 34 -9.49 -57.12 -8.84
CA PRO A 34 -9.22 -55.99 -9.75
C PRO A 34 -10.42 -55.64 -10.68
N GLU A 35 -10.17 -54.72 -11.63
CA GLU A 35 -11.00 -54.17 -12.74
C GLU A 35 -11.63 -52.80 -12.43
N ALA A 36 -11.64 -51.77 -13.30
CA ALA A 36 -11.54 -51.72 -14.75
C ALA A 36 -10.99 -50.36 -15.25
N LYS A 37 -10.37 -50.37 -16.45
CA LYS A 37 -10.06 -49.18 -17.27
C LYS A 37 -11.33 -48.45 -17.70
N PRO A 38 -11.23 -47.15 -18.02
CA PRO A 38 -11.68 -46.75 -19.35
C PRO A 38 -10.71 -45.85 -20.12
N THR A 39 -10.78 -46.11 -21.42
CA THR A 39 -10.22 -45.51 -22.62
C THR A 39 -10.25 -43.97 -22.65
N LEU A 40 -9.10 -43.35 -22.99
CA LEU A 40 -8.98 -41.93 -23.35
C LEU A 40 -9.28 -41.76 -24.85
N ALA A 41 -10.22 -40.86 -25.16
CA ALA A 41 -10.47 -40.38 -26.52
C ALA A 41 -9.72 -39.05 -26.72
N PHE A 42 -8.97 -38.98 -27.81
CA PHE A 42 -8.34 -37.78 -28.34
C PHE A 42 -9.41 -36.81 -28.87
N THR A 43 -9.30 -35.53 -28.49
CA THR A 43 -9.85 -34.43 -29.29
C THR A 43 -8.87 -33.27 -29.31
N GLU A 44 -8.51 -32.91 -30.53
CA GLU A 44 -7.62 -31.86 -31.00
C GLU A 44 -8.09 -30.46 -30.55
N VAL A 45 -7.17 -29.62 -30.07
CA VAL A 45 -7.42 -28.20 -29.77
C VAL A 45 -6.45 -27.33 -30.56
N VAL A 46 -7.06 -26.38 -31.26
CA VAL A 46 -6.54 -25.41 -32.21
C VAL A 46 -5.89 -24.23 -31.48
N TRP A 47 -4.75 -23.75 -32.00
CA TRP A 47 -4.06 -22.52 -31.56
C TRP A 47 -4.77 -21.26 -32.06
N PRO A 48 -4.93 -20.19 -31.24
CA PRO A 48 -5.34 -18.89 -31.75
C PRO A 48 -4.13 -18.00 -32.07
N ALA A 49 -4.16 -17.42 -33.26
CA ALA A 49 -3.36 -16.26 -33.63
C ALA A 49 -4.07 -14.97 -33.20
N SER A 50 -3.32 -14.00 -32.68
CA SER A 50 -3.67 -12.58 -32.80
C SER A 50 -2.46 -11.68 -32.56
N SER A 51 -2.05 -10.96 -33.60
CA SER A 51 -1.30 -9.71 -33.46
C SER A 51 -1.91 -8.72 -34.45
N SER A 52 -2.38 -7.58 -33.95
CA SER A 52 -2.86 -6.47 -34.79
C SER A 52 -2.31 -5.15 -34.27
N GLY A 53 -1.45 -4.55 -35.10
CA GLY A 53 -1.47 -3.13 -35.47
C GLY A 53 -0.93 -2.07 -34.50
N TYR A 54 0.18 -1.42 -34.90
CA TYR A 54 0.36 0.03 -34.77
C TYR A 54 1.11 0.58 -36.01
N LEU A 55 0.78 1.82 -36.39
CA LEU A 55 1.01 2.47 -37.70
C LEU A 55 1.92 3.72 -37.58
N GLN A 56 2.68 4.00 -38.65
CA GLN A 56 3.36 5.28 -39.06
C GLN A 56 4.57 5.73 -38.20
N ALA A 57 5.68 6.31 -38.71
CA ALA A 57 5.89 7.26 -39.83
C ALA A 57 7.38 7.40 -40.33
N LEU A 58 7.56 7.49 -41.66
CA LEU A 58 8.49 8.26 -42.56
C LEU A 58 9.92 8.79 -42.19
N ALA A 59 10.82 8.55 -43.18
CA ALA A 59 11.95 9.35 -43.76
C ALA A 59 13.33 9.31 -43.05
N SER A 60 14.52 9.16 -43.68
CA SER A 60 15.01 9.61 -45.01
C SER A 60 16.43 9.06 -45.35
N ASN A 61 16.64 8.86 -46.67
CA ASN A 61 17.89 9.02 -47.47
C ASN A 61 19.00 7.92 -47.57
N PRO A 62 19.81 7.87 -48.67
CA PRO A 62 19.79 6.74 -49.63
C PRO A 62 21.16 6.25 -50.21
N ALA A 63 21.16 5.02 -50.77
CA ALA A 63 21.86 4.48 -51.97
C ALA A 63 23.39 4.71 -52.20
N PRO A 64 24.08 4.13 -53.23
CA PRO A 64 23.68 3.13 -54.24
C PRO A 64 24.73 2.01 -54.55
N LEU A 65 24.32 0.94 -55.25
CA LEU A 65 25.16 0.26 -56.27
C LEU A 65 24.27 -0.30 -57.40
N PRO A 66 24.58 -0.03 -58.70
CA PRO A 66 23.85 -0.54 -59.87
C PRO A 66 24.77 -1.48 -60.73
N PRO A 67 24.48 -1.81 -62.01
CA PRO A 67 23.87 -3.08 -62.43
C PRO A 67 24.59 -3.80 -63.60
N ALA A 68 24.13 -4.99 -64.00
CA ALA A 68 24.31 -5.54 -65.37
C ALA A 68 23.18 -6.57 -65.61
N ASN A 69 22.26 -6.55 -66.57
CA ASN A 69 22.04 -6.01 -67.92
C ASN A 69 22.05 -7.12 -69.00
N VAL A 70 20.90 -7.17 -69.71
CA VAL A 70 20.49 -7.71 -71.02
C VAL A 70 20.58 -9.20 -71.44
N SER A 71 19.37 -9.69 -71.76
CA SER A 71 18.85 -10.62 -72.81
C SER A 71 19.48 -10.43 -74.24
N PRO A 72 19.11 -11.16 -75.34
CA PRO A 72 18.01 -12.13 -75.53
C PRO A 72 18.26 -13.34 -76.51
N THR A 73 17.20 -14.16 -76.68
CA THR A 73 16.69 -14.83 -77.92
C THR A 73 16.67 -16.37 -78.03
N THR A 74 15.43 -16.88 -78.23
CA THR A 74 14.96 -18.00 -79.10
C THR A 74 15.44 -19.44 -78.84
N ASN A 75 14.74 -20.54 -79.13
CA ASN A 75 13.38 -20.93 -79.52
C ASN A 75 13.40 -22.49 -79.58
N THR A 76 12.27 -23.15 -79.30
CA THR A 76 11.84 -24.52 -79.71
C THR A 76 12.71 -25.76 -79.46
N ASP A 77 12.24 -26.59 -78.51
CA ASP A 77 11.62 -27.93 -78.66
C ASP A 77 12.33 -29.10 -79.39
N HIS A 78 12.08 -30.28 -78.81
CA HIS A 78 12.20 -31.67 -79.30
C HIS A 78 13.50 -32.50 -79.12
N THR A 79 13.34 -33.48 -78.22
CA THR A 79 13.51 -34.94 -78.41
C THR A 79 14.90 -35.60 -78.44
N ASN A 80 15.03 -36.58 -77.52
CA ASN A 80 15.48 -37.97 -77.70
C ASN A 80 16.95 -38.29 -78.08
N ALA A 81 17.52 -39.14 -77.24
CA ALA A 81 18.73 -39.95 -77.41
C ALA A 81 18.66 -40.88 -78.67
N PRO A 82 19.65 -41.74 -79.03
CA PRO A 82 20.93 -42.05 -78.37
C PRO A 82 22.14 -42.34 -79.32
N GLU A 83 23.27 -42.76 -78.71
CA GLU A 83 24.19 -43.84 -79.14
C GLU A 83 25.41 -43.68 -80.10
N PHE A 84 26.55 -44.13 -79.54
CA PHE A 84 27.71 -44.90 -80.08
C PHE A 84 28.67 -44.35 -81.14
N GLY A 85 29.98 -44.43 -80.81
CA GLY A 85 31.07 -44.37 -81.80
C GLY A 85 32.47 -44.25 -81.20
N VAL A 86 33.06 -45.39 -80.84
CA VAL A 86 34.41 -45.60 -80.28
C VAL A 86 35.51 -45.40 -81.33
N ILE A 87 36.64 -44.71 -81.01
CA ILE A 87 38.01 -45.15 -81.38
C ILE A 87 39.08 -44.58 -80.41
N ALA A 88 39.96 -45.46 -79.93
CA ALA A 88 41.13 -45.29 -79.05
C ALA A 88 42.25 -44.41 -79.69
N SER A 89 43.37 -44.03 -79.08
CA SER A 89 44.14 -44.45 -77.89
C SER A 89 45.29 -43.42 -77.71
N ALA A 90 45.57 -42.96 -76.49
CA ALA A 90 46.93 -42.66 -75.96
C ALA A 90 46.88 -41.88 -74.62
N ILE A 91 47.09 -42.61 -73.51
CA ILE A 91 48.09 -42.36 -72.43
C ILE A 91 48.08 -40.94 -71.83
N VAL A 92 47.64 -40.70 -70.58
CA VAL A 92 48.35 -40.96 -69.31
C VAL A 92 47.35 -41.16 -68.14
N ASN A 93 47.70 -42.10 -67.26
CA ASN A 93 46.99 -42.58 -66.06
C ASN A 93 46.42 -41.51 -65.11
N ASN A 94 45.18 -41.73 -64.65
CA ASN A 94 44.97 -41.93 -63.22
C ASN A 94 43.83 -42.94 -62.98
N SER A 95 44.17 -44.03 -62.30
CA SER A 95 43.31 -45.17 -62.02
C SER A 95 42.19 -44.77 -61.06
N LYS A 96 40.95 -44.99 -61.49
CA LYS A 96 39.78 -45.10 -60.64
C LYS A 96 39.93 -46.40 -59.83
N THR A 97 40.29 -46.29 -58.55
CA THR A 97 40.19 -47.39 -57.59
C THR A 97 38.82 -47.34 -56.89
N ALA A 98 38.30 -48.53 -56.60
CA ALA A 98 37.03 -48.78 -55.96
C ALA A 98 36.81 -47.91 -54.72
N GLY A 99 35.57 -47.45 -54.52
CA GLY A 99 35.16 -46.74 -53.31
C GLY A 99 35.52 -47.58 -52.08
N ALA A 100 36.34 -47.00 -51.21
CA ALA A 100 36.62 -47.56 -49.91
C ALA A 100 35.31 -47.62 -49.12
N ALA A 101 34.96 -48.81 -48.61
CA ALA A 101 34.03 -48.93 -47.50
C ALA A 101 34.48 -47.99 -46.37
N PRO A 102 33.55 -47.42 -45.57
CA PRO A 102 33.96 -46.61 -44.42
C PRO A 102 34.84 -47.48 -43.53
N ARG A 103 36.10 -47.08 -43.37
CA ARG A 103 37.00 -47.71 -42.40
C ARG A 103 36.35 -47.48 -41.04
N MET A 104 36.01 -48.54 -40.31
CA MET A 104 35.71 -48.41 -38.88
C MET A 104 36.88 -47.63 -38.26
N ALA A 105 36.59 -46.53 -37.56
CA ALA A 105 37.62 -45.88 -36.75
C ALA A 105 38.25 -46.96 -35.87
N ALA A 106 39.58 -47.05 -35.86
CA ALA A 106 40.25 -47.94 -34.93
C ALA A 106 39.84 -47.47 -33.53
N LEU A 107 39.47 -48.39 -32.65
CA LEU A 107 39.17 -48.04 -31.27
C LEU A 107 40.43 -47.41 -30.65
N PRO A 108 40.28 -46.38 -29.81
CA PRO A 108 41.39 -45.81 -29.06
C PRO A 108 42.09 -46.94 -28.28
N PRO A 109 43.42 -46.99 -28.27
CA PRO A 109 44.14 -48.03 -27.55
C PRO A 109 44.01 -47.80 -26.04
N THR A 110 43.80 -48.87 -25.28
CA THR A 110 43.71 -48.80 -23.81
C THR A 110 45.09 -48.98 -23.18
N VAL A 111 45.47 -48.04 -22.30
CA VAL A 111 46.71 -48.05 -21.52
C VAL A 111 46.36 -48.17 -20.03
N THR A 112 46.75 -49.29 -19.42
CA THR A 112 46.42 -49.60 -18.01
C THR A 112 47.66 -49.48 -17.13
N ALA A 113 47.55 -48.76 -16.01
CA ALA A 113 48.63 -48.70 -15.03
C ALA A 113 48.84 -50.07 -14.36
N THR A 114 50.09 -50.45 -14.10
CA THR A 114 50.43 -51.74 -13.46
C THR A 114 51.24 -51.57 -12.17
N ALA A 115 51.80 -50.39 -11.94
CA ALA A 115 52.55 -50.10 -10.73
C ALA A 115 51.62 -49.88 -9.52
N THR A 116 52.05 -50.36 -8.35
CA THR A 116 51.40 -50.01 -7.07
C THR A 116 51.56 -48.52 -6.78
N GLU A 117 52.74 -47.97 -7.07
CA GLU A 117 53.06 -46.54 -7.04
C GLU A 117 53.96 -46.21 -8.24
N GLY A 118 53.66 -45.16 -9.00
CA GLY A 118 54.43 -44.79 -10.20
C GLY A 118 54.19 -43.36 -10.69
N LEU A 119 55.12 -42.86 -11.50
CA LEU A 119 55.02 -41.56 -12.19
C LEU A 119 54.36 -41.73 -13.56
N TRP A 120 53.64 -40.72 -14.04
CA TRP A 120 52.90 -40.78 -15.31
C TRP A 120 53.83 -40.97 -16.50
N ASP A 121 54.97 -40.27 -16.56
CA ASP A 121 55.92 -40.32 -17.69
C ASP A 121 56.86 -41.53 -17.67
N GLU A 122 56.80 -42.36 -16.63
CA GLU A 122 57.63 -43.54 -16.49
C GLU A 122 56.98 -44.76 -17.12
N GLY A 123 57.62 -45.33 -18.15
CA GLY A 123 57.10 -46.54 -18.82
C GLY A 123 56.90 -47.73 -17.87
N SER A 124 57.66 -47.79 -16.77
CA SER A 124 57.49 -48.82 -15.73
C SER A 124 56.16 -48.76 -14.98
N SER A 125 55.44 -47.64 -15.06
CA SER A 125 54.12 -47.46 -14.46
C SER A 125 53.00 -48.14 -15.25
N TRP A 126 53.23 -48.47 -16.53
CA TRP A 126 52.20 -48.83 -17.51
C TRP A 126 52.40 -50.21 -18.11
N GLU A 127 51.30 -50.89 -18.43
CA GLU A 127 51.32 -52.20 -19.08
C GLU A 127 52.11 -52.15 -20.39
N GLY A 128 53.03 -53.10 -20.59
CA GLY A 128 53.85 -53.17 -21.80
C GLY A 128 54.87 -52.05 -21.97
N GLY A 129 55.07 -51.18 -20.97
CA GLY A 129 56.00 -50.05 -21.04
C GLY A 129 55.47 -48.83 -21.80
N ALA A 130 54.19 -48.82 -22.18
CA ALA A 130 53.58 -47.78 -23.00
C ALA A 130 53.04 -46.65 -22.12
N VAL A 131 53.77 -45.53 -22.06
CA VAL A 131 53.29 -44.29 -21.43
C VAL A 131 52.07 -43.77 -22.21
N PRO A 132 50.98 -43.33 -21.55
CA PRO A 132 49.81 -42.77 -22.23
C PRO A 132 50.17 -41.65 -23.18
N ASN A 133 49.64 -41.74 -24.39
CA ASN A 133 49.81 -40.79 -25.47
C ASN A 133 48.46 -40.20 -25.92
N ALA A 134 48.49 -39.35 -26.95
CA ALA A 134 47.31 -38.76 -27.52
C ALA A 134 46.29 -39.82 -27.96
N ASP A 135 45.01 -39.58 -27.65
CA ASP A 135 43.88 -40.44 -27.99
C ASP A 135 43.84 -41.82 -27.29
N ASP A 136 44.66 -42.06 -26.26
CA ASP A 136 44.62 -43.32 -25.49
C ASP A 136 43.49 -43.32 -24.44
N ASP A 137 42.90 -44.50 -24.20
CA ASP A 137 42.01 -44.74 -23.05
C ASP A 137 42.83 -45.13 -21.82
N VAL A 138 42.85 -44.28 -20.80
CA VAL A 138 43.70 -44.48 -19.61
C VAL A 138 42.91 -45.11 -18.46
N VAL A 139 43.43 -46.21 -17.92
CA VAL A 139 42.84 -46.90 -16.75
C VAL A 139 43.83 -46.95 -15.60
N ILE A 140 43.45 -46.40 -14.45
CA ILE A 140 44.16 -46.56 -13.18
C ILE A 140 43.41 -47.65 -12.38
N PRO A 141 43.91 -48.90 -12.30
CA PRO A 141 43.19 -49.97 -11.63
C PRO A 141 43.19 -49.82 -10.11
N ALA A 142 42.31 -50.56 -9.43
CA ALA A 142 42.23 -50.55 -7.98
C ALA A 142 43.58 -50.97 -7.35
N GLY A 143 44.02 -50.21 -6.34
CA GLY A 143 45.29 -50.44 -5.66
C GLY A 143 46.53 -49.84 -6.35
N ALA A 144 46.39 -49.25 -7.55
CA ALA A 144 47.45 -48.47 -8.19
C ALA A 144 47.38 -47.00 -7.79
N THR A 145 48.55 -46.37 -7.59
CA THR A 145 48.70 -44.93 -7.38
C THR A 145 49.60 -44.34 -8.46
N ILE A 146 49.07 -43.48 -9.32
CA ILE A 146 49.82 -42.80 -10.37
C ILE A 146 49.89 -41.30 -10.11
N THR A 147 51.09 -40.72 -10.23
CA THR A 147 51.33 -39.28 -10.10
C THR A 147 51.57 -38.63 -11.46
N ILE A 148 50.76 -37.64 -11.84
CA ILE A 148 51.00 -36.77 -13.00
C ILE A 148 52.11 -35.79 -12.65
N ASN A 149 53.30 -36.02 -13.19
CA ASN A 149 54.53 -35.24 -12.97
C ASN A 149 55.00 -34.49 -14.22
N THR A 150 54.22 -34.54 -15.30
CA THR A 150 54.39 -33.78 -16.53
C THR A 150 53.01 -33.50 -17.11
N ASP A 151 52.88 -32.52 -18.02
CA ASP A 151 51.69 -32.33 -18.84
C ASP A 151 51.52 -33.51 -19.81
N PRO A 152 50.50 -34.37 -19.63
CA PRO A 152 50.23 -35.45 -20.59
C PRO A 152 49.70 -34.87 -21.91
N PRO A 153 49.91 -35.55 -23.05
CA PRO A 153 49.14 -35.25 -24.25
C PRO A 153 47.63 -35.49 -24.01
N ALA A 154 46.78 -34.89 -24.84
CA ALA A 154 45.32 -35.05 -24.70
C ALA A 154 44.90 -36.51 -24.90
N ILE A 155 44.47 -37.16 -23.82
CA ILE A 155 44.04 -38.56 -23.81
C ILE A 155 42.58 -38.67 -24.26
N ASN A 156 42.15 -39.85 -24.69
CA ASN A 156 40.76 -40.07 -25.09
C ASN A 156 39.83 -40.16 -23.87
N SER A 157 40.05 -41.08 -22.94
CA SER A 157 39.22 -41.25 -21.73
C SER A 157 40.06 -41.51 -20.48
N LEU A 158 39.47 -41.28 -19.30
CA LEU A 158 40.11 -41.55 -18.02
C LEU A 158 39.19 -42.33 -17.09
N THR A 159 39.60 -43.53 -16.69
CA THR A 159 38.93 -44.34 -15.67
C THR A 159 39.83 -44.55 -14.46
N VAL A 160 39.43 -44.00 -13.32
CA VAL A 160 40.16 -44.11 -12.04
C VAL A 160 39.42 -45.09 -11.12
N ASN A 161 40.00 -46.27 -10.93
CA ASN A 161 39.59 -47.27 -9.93
C ASN A 161 40.53 -47.31 -8.71
N GLY A 162 41.74 -46.75 -8.83
CA GLY A 162 42.74 -46.60 -7.76
C GLY A 162 42.91 -45.14 -7.33
N THR A 163 44.13 -44.64 -7.35
CA THR A 163 44.47 -43.26 -7.02
C THR A 163 45.22 -42.58 -8.17
N LEU A 164 44.70 -41.45 -8.65
CA LEU A 164 45.41 -40.56 -9.55
C LEU A 164 45.65 -39.23 -8.82
N VAL A 165 46.89 -38.77 -8.79
CA VAL A 165 47.28 -37.54 -8.10
C VAL A 165 48.14 -36.67 -9.01
N PHE A 166 47.98 -35.35 -8.94
CA PHE A 166 48.90 -34.41 -9.59
C PHE A 166 50.09 -34.16 -8.66
N GLU A 167 51.29 -34.02 -9.24
CA GLU A 167 52.51 -33.76 -8.47
C GLU A 167 52.36 -32.51 -7.59
N SER A 168 52.84 -32.62 -6.35
CA SER A 168 52.59 -31.55 -5.39
C SER A 168 53.43 -30.30 -5.64
N GLY A 169 52.80 -29.13 -5.58
CA GLY A 169 53.46 -27.82 -5.70
C GLY A 169 53.83 -27.40 -7.13
N THR A 170 53.58 -28.25 -8.13
CA THR A 170 53.76 -27.97 -9.56
C THR A 170 52.41 -28.02 -10.27
N SER A 171 52.14 -27.04 -11.13
CA SER A 171 50.91 -27.05 -11.94
C SER A 171 51.11 -27.92 -13.18
N HIS A 172 50.21 -28.89 -13.40
CA HIS A 172 50.15 -29.68 -14.62
C HIS A 172 48.76 -29.55 -15.28
N ASN A 173 48.68 -29.81 -16.58
CA ASN A 173 47.44 -29.74 -17.36
C ASN A 173 47.10 -31.12 -17.91
N LEU A 174 45.83 -31.51 -17.79
CA LEU A 174 45.32 -32.72 -18.40
C LEU A 174 44.10 -32.40 -19.25
N THR A 175 44.08 -32.91 -20.48
CA THR A 175 42.92 -32.86 -21.37
C THR A 175 42.41 -34.27 -21.60
N VAL A 176 41.10 -34.46 -21.42
CA VAL A 176 40.38 -35.71 -21.67
C VAL A 176 39.29 -35.45 -22.72
N ASN A 177 39.45 -36.03 -23.90
CA ASN A 177 38.58 -35.77 -25.06
C ASN A 177 37.17 -36.40 -24.91
N THR A 178 36.99 -37.32 -23.98
CA THR A 178 35.71 -37.98 -23.70
C THR A 178 35.46 -38.03 -22.18
N ASP A 179 35.17 -39.20 -21.63
CA ASP A 179 34.63 -39.33 -20.29
C ASP A 179 35.72 -39.45 -19.22
N VAL A 180 35.47 -38.84 -18.06
CA VAL A 180 36.20 -39.05 -16.81
C VAL A 180 35.30 -39.80 -15.84
N THR A 181 35.77 -40.96 -15.35
CA THR A 181 35.07 -41.76 -14.35
C THR A 181 35.95 -41.99 -13.12
N ILE A 182 35.46 -41.60 -11.94
CA ILE A 182 36.06 -41.93 -10.64
C ILE A 182 35.17 -42.99 -9.99
N ALA A 183 35.66 -44.21 -9.86
CA ALA A 183 34.91 -45.31 -9.30
C ALA A 183 34.77 -45.22 -7.77
N THR A 184 33.87 -46.02 -7.21
CA THR A 184 33.70 -46.11 -5.76
C THR A 184 34.98 -46.56 -5.06
N GLY A 185 35.39 -45.79 -4.05
CA GLY A 185 36.65 -46.01 -3.32
C GLY A 185 37.90 -45.50 -4.02
N ALA A 186 37.80 -44.99 -5.25
CA ALA A 186 38.89 -44.36 -5.98
C ALA A 186 39.08 -42.90 -5.57
N THR A 187 40.27 -42.35 -5.83
CA THR A 187 40.60 -40.95 -5.53
C THR A 187 41.26 -40.28 -6.73
N LEU A 188 40.73 -39.13 -7.14
CA LEU A 188 41.41 -38.20 -8.05
C LEU A 188 41.73 -36.92 -7.26
N THR A 189 43.01 -36.60 -7.14
CA THR A 189 43.48 -35.37 -6.47
C THR A 189 44.21 -34.49 -7.46
N VAL A 190 43.68 -33.29 -7.66
CA VAL A 190 44.33 -32.23 -8.43
C VAL A 190 45.04 -31.34 -7.41
N ASP A 191 46.36 -31.20 -7.51
CA ASP A 191 47.12 -30.30 -6.62
C ASP A 191 47.39 -28.94 -7.30
N ALA A 192 47.70 -27.95 -6.47
CA ALA A 192 48.09 -26.60 -6.89
C ALA A 192 47.04 -25.95 -7.84
N ALA A 193 47.50 -25.18 -8.82
CA ALA A 193 46.66 -24.53 -9.84
C ALA A 193 46.50 -25.36 -11.12
N SER A 194 46.71 -26.68 -11.05
CA SER A 194 46.63 -27.61 -12.19
C SER A 194 45.26 -27.55 -12.88
N SER A 195 45.24 -27.57 -14.21
CA SER A 195 43.99 -27.46 -14.98
C SER A 195 43.54 -28.80 -15.56
N LEU A 196 42.23 -28.99 -15.65
CA LEU A 196 41.61 -30.17 -16.24
C LEU A 196 40.58 -29.74 -17.29
N THR A 197 40.74 -30.20 -18.52
CA THR A 197 39.79 -29.97 -19.61
C THR A 197 39.09 -31.28 -19.97
N ILE A 198 37.76 -31.27 -20.01
CA ILE A 198 36.93 -32.44 -20.29
C ILE A 198 35.95 -32.13 -21.42
N SER A 199 36.01 -32.90 -22.50
CA SER A 199 35.08 -32.76 -23.63
C SER A 199 33.90 -33.75 -23.59
N GLY A 200 33.91 -34.71 -22.64
CA GLY A 200 32.82 -35.67 -22.41
C GLY A 200 32.20 -35.58 -21.01
N ASN A 201 31.67 -36.70 -20.53
CA ASN A 201 30.94 -36.77 -19.26
C ASN A 201 31.88 -36.92 -18.05
N TRP A 202 31.45 -36.36 -16.94
CA TRP A 202 32.06 -36.54 -15.63
C TRP A 202 31.18 -37.43 -14.76
N THR A 203 31.73 -38.55 -14.28
CA THR A 203 31.07 -39.45 -13.33
C THR A 203 31.92 -39.62 -12.09
N ASN A 204 31.47 -39.10 -10.95
CA ASN A 204 32.16 -39.22 -9.67
C ASN A 204 31.38 -40.09 -8.67
N ASN A 205 31.85 -41.33 -8.49
CA ASN A 205 31.35 -42.26 -7.47
C ASN A 205 32.36 -42.45 -6.32
N GLY A 206 33.49 -41.73 -6.35
CA GLY A 206 34.59 -41.83 -5.39
C GLY A 206 34.87 -40.49 -4.72
N THR A 207 36.15 -40.15 -4.57
CA THR A 207 36.61 -38.88 -4.00
C THR A 207 37.33 -38.05 -5.06
N PHE A 208 36.86 -36.81 -5.27
CA PHE A 208 37.54 -35.81 -6.06
C PHE A 208 37.99 -34.67 -5.16
N ASN A 209 39.30 -34.42 -5.11
CA ASN A 209 39.88 -33.28 -4.42
C ASN A 209 40.30 -32.24 -5.47
N ALA A 210 39.43 -31.26 -5.71
CA ALA A 210 39.78 -30.11 -6.54
C ALA A 210 40.78 -29.25 -5.78
N GLY A 211 42.01 -29.16 -6.29
CA GLY A 211 42.96 -28.13 -5.88
C GLY A 211 42.45 -26.74 -6.26
N ASN A 212 43.35 -25.78 -6.45
CA ASN A 212 42.97 -24.39 -6.74
C ASN A 212 42.78 -24.09 -8.23
N GLY A 213 43.03 -25.06 -9.13
CA GLY A 213 42.97 -24.86 -10.58
C GLY A 213 41.55 -24.80 -11.16
N THR A 214 41.49 -24.74 -12.48
CA THR A 214 40.24 -24.64 -13.26
C THR A 214 39.91 -25.97 -13.90
N VAL A 215 38.65 -26.39 -13.76
CA VAL A 215 38.06 -27.46 -14.54
C VAL A 215 37.19 -26.86 -15.63
N THR A 216 37.50 -27.19 -16.88
CA THR A 216 36.83 -26.67 -18.08
C THR A 216 36.07 -27.80 -18.74
N PHE A 217 34.76 -27.61 -18.95
CA PHE A 217 33.96 -28.50 -19.80
C PHE A 217 33.78 -27.82 -21.16
N ASP A 218 34.55 -28.26 -22.16
CA ASP A 218 34.56 -27.68 -23.52
C ASP A 218 33.73 -28.49 -24.54
N GLY A 219 33.14 -29.60 -24.08
CA GLY A 219 32.29 -30.47 -24.89
C GLY A 219 30.85 -30.00 -25.06
N THR A 220 30.13 -30.65 -25.96
CA THR A 220 28.69 -30.44 -26.19
C THR A 220 27.89 -31.61 -25.63
N GLY A 221 26.78 -31.33 -24.94
CA GLY A 221 25.90 -32.35 -24.37
C GLY A 221 26.55 -33.16 -23.25
N THR A 222 27.51 -32.56 -22.54
CA THR A 222 28.21 -33.22 -21.44
C THR A 222 27.35 -33.25 -20.18
N SER A 223 27.67 -34.15 -19.25
CA SER A 223 26.99 -34.22 -17.97
C SER A 223 27.96 -34.38 -16.80
N ILE A 224 27.57 -33.81 -15.65
CA ILE A 224 28.21 -34.04 -14.35
C ILE A 224 27.26 -34.91 -13.55
N SER A 225 27.73 -36.10 -13.16
CA SER A 225 26.92 -37.12 -12.50
C SER A 225 27.74 -37.95 -11.52
N GLY A 226 27.09 -38.92 -10.89
CA GLY A 226 27.69 -39.87 -9.97
C GLY A 226 26.98 -39.88 -8.62
N THR A 227 27.39 -40.80 -7.74
CA THR A 227 26.81 -40.96 -6.40
C THR A 227 27.45 -40.03 -5.36
N SER A 228 28.60 -39.43 -5.66
CA SER A 228 29.30 -38.49 -4.78
C SER A 228 29.10 -37.05 -5.26
N THR A 229 28.82 -36.13 -4.34
CA THR A 229 28.85 -34.69 -4.63
C THR A 229 30.22 -34.30 -5.16
N THR A 230 30.28 -33.67 -6.33
CA THR A 230 31.54 -33.21 -6.91
C THR A 230 31.79 -31.76 -6.52
N GLY A 231 32.97 -31.48 -5.95
CA GLY A 231 33.42 -30.13 -5.65
C GLY A 231 34.46 -29.64 -6.66
N PHE A 232 34.23 -28.49 -7.30
CA PHE A 232 35.20 -27.80 -8.14
C PHE A 232 35.63 -26.49 -7.48
N ASN A 233 36.90 -26.10 -7.63
CA ASN A 233 37.31 -24.76 -7.21
C ASN A 233 36.89 -23.71 -8.24
N ASN A 234 37.31 -23.85 -9.50
CA ASN A 234 36.79 -23.05 -10.60
C ASN A 234 36.20 -23.96 -11.66
N LEU A 235 34.93 -23.71 -12.02
CA LEU A 235 34.24 -24.40 -13.11
C LEU A 235 33.99 -23.43 -14.25
N GLN A 236 34.47 -23.76 -15.44
CA GLN A 236 34.27 -22.97 -16.65
C GLN A 236 33.56 -23.77 -17.73
N ILE A 237 32.56 -23.14 -18.35
CA ILE A 237 31.82 -23.67 -19.50
C ILE A 237 32.00 -22.66 -20.64
N PRO A 238 32.97 -22.85 -21.55
CA PRO A 238 33.26 -21.92 -22.62
C PRO A 238 32.12 -21.78 -23.63
N SER A 239 32.17 -20.73 -24.45
CA SER A 239 31.20 -20.53 -25.53
C SER A 239 31.20 -21.72 -26.50
N GLY A 240 30.00 -22.23 -26.80
CA GLY A 240 29.81 -23.40 -27.65
C GLY A 240 29.75 -24.74 -26.90
N ALA A 241 30.12 -24.76 -25.61
CA ALA A 241 29.99 -25.95 -24.76
C ALA A 241 28.61 -26.02 -24.08
N SER A 242 28.18 -27.23 -23.70
CA SER A 242 26.96 -27.42 -22.89
C SER A 242 27.12 -28.54 -21.85
N VAL A 243 26.67 -28.24 -20.62
CA VAL A 243 26.77 -29.11 -19.45
C VAL A 243 25.42 -29.26 -18.76
N THR A 244 25.04 -30.49 -18.41
CA THR A 244 23.91 -30.80 -17.52
C THR A 244 24.39 -31.34 -16.17
N LEU A 245 23.94 -30.74 -15.07
CA LEU A 245 24.18 -31.26 -13.72
C LEU A 245 23.10 -32.27 -13.35
N ASN A 246 23.49 -33.54 -13.22
CA ASN A 246 22.64 -34.67 -12.83
C ASN A 246 22.98 -35.19 -11.41
N SER A 247 23.73 -34.39 -10.64
CA SER A 247 24.06 -34.65 -9.23
C SER A 247 24.35 -33.32 -8.53
N ASP A 248 24.21 -33.30 -7.20
CA ASP A 248 24.63 -32.16 -6.39
C ASP A 248 26.09 -31.80 -6.69
N THR A 249 26.35 -30.51 -6.87
CA THR A 249 27.65 -29.99 -7.30
C THR A 249 28.00 -28.76 -6.47
N ASN A 250 29.22 -28.72 -5.97
CA ASN A 250 29.76 -27.57 -5.26
C ASN A 250 30.81 -26.90 -6.15
N VAL A 251 30.76 -25.58 -6.25
CA VAL A 251 31.73 -24.77 -6.99
C VAL A 251 32.16 -23.58 -6.15
N ALA A 252 33.43 -23.20 -6.15
CA ALA A 252 33.78 -21.88 -5.62
C ALA A 252 33.44 -20.82 -6.68
N ASN A 253 34.11 -20.80 -7.83
CA ASN A 253 33.79 -19.86 -8.91
C ASN A 253 33.17 -20.58 -10.10
N LEU A 254 32.08 -20.02 -10.62
CA LEU A 254 31.37 -20.53 -11.79
C LEU A 254 31.34 -19.48 -12.90
N THR A 255 31.83 -19.85 -14.08
CA THR A 255 31.73 -19.02 -15.30
C THR A 255 31.03 -19.80 -16.40
N ILE A 256 29.89 -19.26 -16.86
CA ILE A 256 29.06 -19.83 -17.92
C ILE A 256 29.16 -18.90 -19.13
N ASP A 257 29.99 -19.24 -20.11
CA ASP A 257 30.00 -18.59 -21.43
C ASP A 257 29.23 -19.43 -22.49
N GLY A 258 29.00 -20.72 -22.21
CA GLY A 258 28.21 -21.66 -22.98
C GLY A 258 26.81 -21.90 -22.40
N GLU A 259 26.41 -23.15 -22.23
CA GLU A 259 25.12 -23.54 -21.64
C GLU A 259 25.29 -24.40 -20.38
N LEU A 260 24.60 -24.03 -19.30
CA LEU A 260 24.48 -24.83 -18.09
C LEU A 260 23.01 -25.15 -17.81
N THR A 261 22.70 -26.43 -17.62
CA THR A 261 21.39 -26.88 -17.16
C THR A 261 21.51 -27.58 -15.81
N THR A 262 20.73 -27.14 -14.81
CA THR A 262 20.50 -27.91 -13.58
C THR A 262 19.29 -28.81 -13.79
N SER A 263 19.35 -30.10 -13.42
CA SER A 263 18.17 -30.97 -13.52
C SER A 263 17.17 -30.72 -12.37
N ASN A 264 16.13 -31.57 -12.24
CA ASN A 264 14.92 -31.24 -11.49
C ASN A 264 15.03 -31.32 -9.96
N SER A 265 16.13 -31.81 -9.39
CA SER A 265 16.27 -32.06 -7.95
C SER A 265 17.61 -31.66 -7.34
N GLU A 266 18.54 -31.17 -8.15
CA GLU A 266 19.94 -31.05 -7.79
C GLU A 266 20.24 -29.68 -7.19
N THR A 267 21.17 -29.68 -6.24
CA THR A 267 21.67 -28.47 -5.60
C THR A 267 23.02 -28.10 -6.19
N LEU A 268 23.10 -26.88 -6.73
CA LEU A 268 24.35 -26.23 -7.12
C LEU A 268 24.75 -25.22 -6.04
N THR A 269 25.75 -25.57 -5.23
CA THR A 269 26.26 -24.67 -4.19
C THR A 269 27.44 -23.88 -4.74
N VAL A 270 27.34 -22.55 -4.72
CA VAL A 270 28.38 -21.63 -5.18
C VAL A 270 28.96 -20.87 -3.98
N SER A 271 30.21 -21.14 -3.62
CA SER A 271 30.89 -20.50 -2.47
C SER A 271 31.75 -19.29 -2.84
N GLY A 272 31.76 -18.92 -4.11
CA GLY A 272 32.49 -17.82 -4.72
C GLY A 272 31.60 -17.09 -5.72
N ASN A 273 32.16 -16.66 -6.85
CA ASN A 273 31.41 -15.82 -7.80
C ASN A 273 30.61 -16.63 -8.82
N TRP A 274 29.39 -16.18 -9.08
CA TRP A 274 28.55 -16.60 -10.20
C TRP A 274 28.68 -15.59 -11.35
N THR A 275 29.08 -16.07 -12.53
CA THR A 275 29.18 -15.27 -13.75
C THR A 275 28.45 -15.96 -14.90
N ASN A 276 27.36 -15.36 -15.38
CA ASN A 276 26.59 -15.88 -16.51
C ASN A 276 26.69 -14.98 -17.75
N ASN A 277 27.55 -15.38 -18.69
CA ASN A 277 27.70 -14.79 -20.02
C ASN A 277 27.12 -15.68 -21.12
N GLY A 278 26.37 -16.72 -20.77
CA GLY A 278 25.78 -17.68 -21.69
C GLY A 278 24.32 -17.95 -21.36
N THR A 279 23.91 -19.22 -21.47
CA THR A 279 22.55 -19.68 -21.16
C THR A 279 22.57 -20.50 -19.88
N TYR A 280 21.70 -20.13 -18.93
CA TYR A 280 21.45 -20.92 -17.73
C TYR A 280 19.98 -21.38 -17.70
N THR A 281 19.78 -22.70 -17.59
CA THR A 281 18.46 -23.34 -17.52
C THR A 281 18.27 -23.98 -16.15
N ALA A 282 17.44 -23.39 -15.31
CA ALA A 282 17.33 -23.77 -13.89
C ALA A 282 16.44 -24.99 -13.57
N ASN A 283 15.66 -25.50 -14.54
CA ASN A 283 14.59 -26.48 -14.34
C ASN A 283 13.92 -26.39 -12.95
N ALA A 284 13.95 -27.44 -12.13
CA ALA A 284 13.44 -27.42 -10.76
C ALA A 284 14.56 -27.45 -9.68
N GLY A 285 15.82 -27.33 -10.09
CA GLY A 285 16.99 -27.37 -9.20
C GLY A 285 17.11 -26.14 -8.29
N THR A 286 18.02 -26.23 -7.32
CA THR A 286 18.30 -25.15 -6.36
C THR A 286 19.72 -24.64 -6.53
N VAL A 287 19.88 -23.31 -6.59
CA VAL A 287 21.20 -22.66 -6.48
C VAL A 287 21.34 -22.08 -5.09
N VAL A 288 22.42 -22.42 -4.41
CA VAL A 288 22.74 -21.88 -3.07
C VAL A 288 23.98 -21.01 -3.20
N MET A 289 23.85 -19.72 -2.92
CA MET A 289 25.01 -18.83 -2.79
C MET A 289 25.49 -18.84 -1.35
N THR A 290 26.76 -19.18 -1.16
CA THR A 290 27.43 -19.24 0.15
C THR A 290 28.68 -18.38 0.17
N GLY A 291 29.11 -18.00 1.38
CA GLY A 291 30.28 -17.16 1.58
C GLY A 291 30.02 -15.66 1.37
N ALA A 292 30.68 -14.84 2.18
CA ALA A 292 30.53 -13.39 2.15
C ALA A 292 31.36 -12.73 1.03
N GLY A 293 30.87 -11.58 0.56
CA GLY A 293 31.54 -10.72 -0.43
C GLY A 293 31.57 -11.30 -1.83
N LYS A 294 30.57 -12.10 -2.21
CA LYS A 294 30.48 -12.78 -3.51
C LYS A 294 29.49 -12.10 -4.43
N THR A 295 29.62 -12.35 -5.73
CA THR A 295 28.80 -11.69 -6.75
C THR A 295 27.96 -12.66 -7.57
N ILE A 296 26.75 -12.25 -7.91
CA ILE A 296 25.97 -12.76 -9.05
C ILE A 296 26.07 -11.71 -10.15
N SER A 297 26.73 -12.08 -11.24
CA SER A 297 27.08 -11.18 -12.33
C SER A 297 26.96 -11.87 -13.69
N GLY A 298 27.19 -11.11 -14.75
CA GLY A 298 27.14 -11.61 -16.13
C GLY A 298 26.53 -10.59 -17.08
N ILE A 299 26.60 -10.89 -18.38
CA ILE A 299 25.99 -10.07 -19.43
C ILE A 299 24.58 -10.52 -19.82
N PHE A 300 24.18 -11.74 -19.45
CA PHE A 300 22.82 -12.25 -19.68
C PHE A 300 22.07 -12.44 -18.35
N SER A 301 20.75 -12.42 -18.44
CA SER A 301 19.91 -12.63 -17.27
C SER A 301 20.00 -14.06 -16.76
N SER A 302 20.20 -14.24 -15.46
CA SER A 302 20.13 -15.55 -14.81
C SER A 302 18.73 -15.81 -14.26
N SER A 303 18.05 -16.83 -14.78
CA SER A 303 16.73 -17.24 -14.28
C SER A 303 16.88 -18.44 -13.35
N PHE A 304 16.63 -18.25 -12.06
CA PHE A 304 16.68 -19.27 -11.02
C PHE A 304 15.28 -19.80 -10.70
N ASN A 305 15.12 -21.11 -10.59
CA ASN A 305 13.89 -21.70 -10.06
C ASN A 305 13.84 -21.59 -8.53
N ASN A 306 14.87 -22.08 -7.84
CA ASN A 306 15.06 -21.80 -6.42
C ASN A 306 16.44 -21.15 -6.23
N LEU A 307 16.46 -19.97 -5.62
CA LEU A 307 17.69 -19.31 -5.19
C LEU A 307 17.71 -19.23 -3.67
N GLN A 308 18.75 -19.75 -3.05
CA GLN A 308 18.99 -19.66 -1.63
C GLN A 308 20.21 -18.79 -1.33
N ILE A 309 20.08 -17.88 -0.37
CA ILE A 309 21.20 -17.09 0.16
C ILE A 309 21.53 -17.60 1.56
N ASP A 310 22.74 -18.11 1.74
CA ASP A 310 23.28 -18.61 3.00
C ASP A 310 24.76 -18.19 3.13
N ALA A 311 24.97 -16.87 3.19
CA ALA A 311 26.28 -16.25 2.96
C ALA A 311 27.14 -16.11 4.24
N GLY A 312 26.60 -16.40 5.41
CA GLY A 312 27.30 -16.23 6.70
C GLY A 312 26.37 -16.41 7.90
N SER A 313 26.48 -15.53 8.90
CA SER A 313 25.67 -15.57 10.14
C SER A 313 24.57 -14.52 10.23
N ASP A 314 24.73 -13.42 9.50
CA ASP A 314 23.88 -12.22 9.57
C ASP A 314 24.11 -11.35 8.31
N VAL A 315 23.43 -10.20 8.24
CA VAL A 315 23.45 -9.29 7.08
C VAL A 315 24.80 -8.63 6.80
N SER A 316 25.81 -8.73 7.67
CA SER A 316 27.18 -8.30 7.34
C SER A 316 27.82 -9.17 6.24
N SER A 317 27.26 -10.35 6.00
CA SER A 317 27.70 -11.26 4.94
C SER A 317 26.90 -11.01 3.66
N VAL A 318 27.49 -10.24 2.73
CA VAL A 318 26.80 -9.74 1.54
C VAL A 318 27.04 -10.61 0.30
N VAL A 319 25.98 -10.90 -0.45
CA VAL A 319 26.01 -11.37 -1.84
C VAL A 319 25.49 -10.25 -2.73
N THR A 320 26.32 -9.77 -3.65
CA THR A 320 26.01 -8.63 -4.52
C THR A 320 25.47 -9.09 -5.86
N VAL A 321 24.36 -8.52 -6.30
CA VAL A 321 23.78 -8.71 -7.63
C VAL A 321 24.10 -7.50 -8.50
N SER A 322 24.80 -7.73 -9.61
CA SER A 322 25.20 -6.69 -10.56
C SER A 322 24.72 -6.96 -12.00
N SER A 323 23.73 -7.83 -12.17
CA SER A 323 23.15 -8.22 -13.46
C SER A 323 21.64 -8.48 -13.31
N ASP A 324 20.93 -8.62 -14.42
CA ASP A 324 19.52 -9.01 -14.38
C ASP A 324 19.35 -10.44 -13.86
N ILE A 325 18.44 -10.66 -12.91
CA ILE A 325 18.08 -12.00 -12.43
C ILE A 325 16.57 -12.15 -12.29
N VAL A 326 16.07 -13.35 -12.55
CA VAL A 326 14.68 -13.74 -12.31
C VAL A 326 14.69 -14.90 -11.33
N ILE A 327 13.83 -14.85 -10.31
CA ILE A 327 13.78 -15.85 -9.25
C ILE A 327 12.33 -16.31 -9.09
N GLU A 328 12.06 -17.60 -9.34
CA GLU A 328 10.73 -18.17 -9.07
C GLU A 328 10.49 -18.28 -7.56
N ASN A 329 11.45 -18.79 -6.79
CA ASN A 329 11.39 -18.91 -5.33
C ASN A 329 12.70 -18.46 -4.66
N LEU A 330 12.65 -17.37 -3.89
CA LEU A 330 13.77 -16.89 -3.09
C LEU A 330 13.67 -17.39 -1.64
N SER A 331 14.75 -18.00 -1.15
CA SER A 331 14.91 -18.39 0.25
C SER A 331 16.11 -17.66 0.85
N LEU A 332 15.87 -16.78 1.81
CA LEU A 332 16.93 -16.13 2.58
C LEU A 332 17.12 -16.93 3.88
N VAL A 333 18.34 -17.44 4.10
CA VAL A 333 18.68 -18.20 5.32
C VAL A 333 19.59 -17.36 6.21
N ASN A 334 20.72 -16.91 5.68
CA ASN A 334 21.63 -15.98 6.34
C ASN A 334 22.30 -15.06 5.31
N GLY A 335 22.55 -13.81 5.68
CA GLY A 335 23.24 -12.84 4.81
C GLY A 335 22.32 -11.89 4.06
N LEU A 336 22.94 -10.91 3.42
CA LEU A 336 22.27 -9.83 2.70
C LEU A 336 22.37 -10.06 1.20
N LEU A 337 21.22 -10.08 0.51
CA LEU A 337 21.19 -9.97 -0.95
C LEU A 337 21.14 -8.50 -1.34
N SER A 338 22.27 -7.94 -1.81
CA SER A 338 22.40 -6.53 -2.16
C SER A 338 22.39 -6.34 -3.67
N VAL A 339 21.41 -5.61 -4.20
CA VAL A 339 21.28 -5.29 -5.62
C VAL A 339 21.94 -3.95 -5.89
N THR A 340 23.00 -3.95 -6.70
CA THR A 340 23.74 -2.72 -7.05
C THR A 340 23.47 -2.25 -8.48
N SER A 341 23.02 -3.15 -9.36
CA SER A 341 22.61 -2.83 -10.73
C SER A 341 21.77 -3.94 -11.34
N GLY A 342 21.01 -3.61 -12.39
CA GLY A 342 20.14 -4.56 -13.08
C GLY A 342 18.81 -4.76 -12.36
N THR A 343 17.97 -5.61 -12.93
CA THR A 343 16.64 -5.95 -12.38
C THR A 343 16.67 -7.31 -11.69
N THR A 344 16.30 -7.33 -10.42
CA THR A 344 16.00 -8.54 -9.65
C THR A 344 14.48 -8.72 -9.58
N ASP A 345 13.96 -9.71 -10.30
CA ASP A 345 12.53 -10.04 -10.37
C ASP A 345 12.19 -11.28 -9.53
N ILE A 346 11.52 -11.10 -8.41
CA ILE A 346 11.16 -12.15 -7.45
C ILE A 346 9.68 -12.48 -7.58
N LYS A 347 9.37 -13.72 -7.96
CA LYS A 347 7.99 -14.20 -8.16
C LYS A 347 7.39 -14.86 -6.92
N GLY A 348 8.23 -15.38 -6.04
CA GLY A 348 7.85 -15.95 -4.75
C GLY A 348 9.01 -15.88 -3.77
N MET A 349 8.70 -15.70 -2.48
CA MET A 349 9.69 -15.56 -1.41
C MET A 349 9.11 -16.09 -0.10
N ALA A 350 9.95 -16.71 0.73
CA ALA A 350 9.62 -17.02 2.12
C ALA A 350 9.70 -15.76 3.01
N ASP A 351 9.37 -15.89 4.29
CA ASP A 351 9.64 -14.84 5.29
C ASP A 351 11.14 -14.46 5.26
N ILE A 352 11.45 -13.17 5.41
CA ILE A 352 12.83 -12.72 5.61
C ILE A 352 13.18 -12.95 7.09
N PRO A 353 14.17 -13.82 7.44
CA PRO A 353 14.54 -14.06 8.83
C PRO A 353 15.46 -12.95 9.39
N GLN A 354 15.59 -12.88 10.71
CA GLN A 354 16.43 -11.90 11.44
C GLN A 354 17.92 -11.94 11.05
N THR A 355 18.40 -13.05 10.49
CA THR A 355 19.79 -13.22 10.05
C THR A 355 20.01 -12.82 8.59
N ALA A 356 18.98 -12.34 7.88
CA ALA A 356 19.07 -12.06 6.45
C ALA A 356 18.33 -10.79 6.03
N GLY A 357 18.51 -10.40 4.77
CA GLY A 357 17.86 -9.21 4.24
C GLY A 357 17.96 -9.02 2.74
N LEU A 358 17.31 -7.95 2.29
CA LEU A 358 17.37 -7.40 0.95
C LEU A 358 17.91 -5.97 1.02
N GLU A 359 18.83 -5.63 0.12
CA GLU A 359 19.33 -4.26 -0.02
C GLU A 359 19.27 -3.80 -1.47
N LEU A 360 18.91 -2.54 -1.69
CA LEU A 360 19.18 -1.83 -2.95
C LEU A 360 20.20 -0.73 -2.71
N ASN A 361 21.35 -0.85 -3.38
CA ASN A 361 22.51 0.00 -3.18
C ASN A 361 23.14 0.44 -4.50
N GLY A 362 22.31 0.96 -5.41
CA GLY A 362 22.78 1.59 -6.63
C GLY A 362 21.67 2.21 -7.47
N SER A 363 21.94 3.37 -8.07
CA SER A 363 20.96 4.09 -8.91
C SER A 363 20.38 3.30 -10.09
N ALA A 364 21.09 2.29 -10.57
CA ALA A 364 20.63 1.38 -11.63
C ALA A 364 20.05 0.05 -11.10
N ALA A 365 19.92 -0.09 -9.78
CA ALA A 365 19.32 -1.26 -9.14
C ALA A 365 17.79 -1.16 -9.21
N ASN A 366 17.16 -2.27 -9.60
CA ASN A 366 15.71 -2.40 -9.62
C ASN A 366 15.31 -3.72 -8.95
N LEU A 367 14.49 -3.65 -7.91
CA LEU A 367 13.91 -4.82 -7.25
C LEU A 367 12.41 -4.85 -7.52
N ILE A 368 11.91 -5.98 -8.00
CA ILE A 368 10.47 -6.18 -8.23
C ILE A 368 10.05 -7.45 -7.51
N THR A 369 9.02 -7.34 -6.67
CA THR A 369 8.28 -8.49 -6.18
C THR A 369 6.91 -8.54 -6.86
N ARG A 370 6.40 -9.75 -7.09
CA ARG A 370 5.12 -9.98 -7.77
C ARG A 370 3.95 -9.97 -6.78
N ASP A 371 2.89 -10.71 -7.07
CA ASP A 371 1.62 -10.62 -6.34
C ASP A 371 1.67 -11.38 -5.00
N PHE A 372 2.43 -10.85 -4.03
CA PHE A 372 2.46 -11.37 -2.67
C PHE A 372 2.80 -10.30 -1.64
N THR A 373 2.45 -10.58 -0.38
CA THR A 373 2.82 -9.77 0.79
C THR A 373 4.13 -10.29 1.36
N ILE A 374 5.01 -9.38 1.76
CA ILE A 374 6.29 -9.71 2.38
C ILE A 374 6.14 -9.67 3.90
N THR A 375 6.54 -10.75 4.56
CA THR A 375 6.78 -10.76 6.01
C THR A 375 8.25 -10.50 6.25
N ASN A 376 8.57 -9.35 6.82
CA ASN A 376 9.93 -8.95 7.16
C ASN A 376 10.18 -9.12 8.67
N LYS A 377 11.05 -10.07 9.03
CA LYS A 377 11.69 -10.17 10.36
C LYS A 377 13.19 -9.88 10.26
N GLY A 378 13.68 -9.59 9.06
CA GLY A 378 15.06 -9.29 8.73
C GLY A 378 15.25 -7.83 8.34
N LEU A 379 16.18 -7.57 7.44
CA LEU A 379 16.45 -6.22 6.93
C LEU A 379 15.89 -6.03 5.51
N ILE A 380 15.14 -4.95 5.30
CA ILE A 380 14.92 -4.35 3.99
C ILE A 380 15.59 -2.98 4.01
N HIS A 381 16.63 -2.80 3.20
CA HIS A 381 17.44 -1.58 3.16
C HIS A 381 17.43 -0.94 1.77
N ILE A 382 17.06 0.32 1.67
CA ILE A 382 16.97 1.05 0.40
C ILE A 382 17.84 2.30 0.50
N VAL A 383 19.02 2.20 -0.12
CA VAL A 383 20.01 3.29 -0.20
C VAL A 383 19.80 4.08 -1.49
N ASP A 384 19.61 3.40 -2.62
CA ASP A 384 19.40 4.00 -3.94
C ASP A 384 18.68 3.01 -4.88
N GLY A 385 18.24 3.46 -6.05
CA GLY A 385 17.52 2.64 -7.03
C GLY A 385 16.01 2.59 -6.78
N VAL A 386 15.33 1.60 -7.36
CA VAL A 386 13.86 1.46 -7.30
C VAL A 386 13.46 0.08 -6.79
N ALA A 387 12.78 0.04 -5.66
CA ALA A 387 12.12 -1.16 -5.15
C ALA A 387 10.61 -1.10 -5.41
N THR A 388 10.02 -2.17 -5.93
CA THR A 388 8.58 -2.31 -6.14
C THR A 388 8.07 -3.56 -5.44
N PHE A 389 7.26 -3.34 -4.41
CA PHE A 389 6.70 -4.36 -3.53
C PHE A 389 5.21 -4.60 -3.84
N GLY A 390 4.90 -5.80 -4.34
CA GLY A 390 3.55 -6.14 -4.77
C GLY A 390 3.16 -5.56 -6.13
N ASN A 391 2.10 -6.12 -6.74
CA ASN A 391 1.49 -5.56 -7.96
C ASN A 391 -0.05 -5.56 -7.94
N SER A 392 -0.66 -6.04 -6.86
CA SER A 392 -2.10 -6.04 -6.61
C SER A 392 -2.46 -5.19 -5.39
N SER A 393 -3.68 -4.65 -5.38
CA SER A 393 -4.20 -3.91 -4.22
C SER A 393 -4.11 -4.75 -2.95
N GLY A 394 -3.65 -4.13 -1.86
CA GLY A 394 -3.49 -4.79 -0.56
C GLY A 394 -2.23 -5.65 -0.39
N ASN A 395 -1.41 -5.89 -1.43
CA ASN A 395 -0.08 -6.46 -1.20
C ASN A 395 0.73 -5.52 -0.29
N SER A 396 1.27 -6.07 0.79
CA SER A 396 1.89 -5.28 1.85
C SER A 396 3.36 -5.65 2.07
N VAL A 397 4.08 -4.76 2.72
CA VAL A 397 5.33 -5.07 3.42
C VAL A 397 5.02 -4.99 4.92
N ASN A 398 5.07 -6.13 5.60
CA ASN A 398 4.80 -6.23 7.03
C ASN A 398 6.13 -6.36 7.78
N THR A 399 6.56 -5.27 8.41
CA THR A 399 7.68 -5.27 9.34
C THR A 399 7.19 -5.80 10.69
N SER A 400 7.56 -7.05 10.97
CA SER A 400 7.13 -7.82 12.14
C SER A 400 8.29 -8.00 13.11
N VAL A 401 8.04 -8.56 14.30
CA VAL A 401 9.01 -8.69 15.42
C VAL A 401 10.45 -8.90 14.94
N ASP A 402 11.34 -8.00 15.37
CA ASP A 402 12.78 -7.91 15.04
C ASP A 402 13.16 -7.47 13.62
N GLY A 403 12.19 -7.17 12.74
CA GLY A 403 12.43 -6.68 11.39
C GLY A 403 12.74 -5.18 11.32
N ALA A 404 13.58 -4.80 10.35
CA ALA A 404 13.91 -3.42 10.03
C ALA A 404 13.58 -3.11 8.57
N PHE A 405 12.88 -1.99 8.34
CA PHE A 405 12.70 -1.36 7.03
C PHE A 405 13.38 0.01 7.07
N VAL A 406 14.43 0.18 6.28
CA VAL A 406 15.29 1.36 6.32
C VAL A 406 15.37 1.98 4.93
N MET A 407 15.06 3.28 4.84
CA MET A 407 15.17 4.08 3.62
C MET A 407 16.06 5.29 3.85
N GLU A 408 17.22 5.31 3.20
CA GLU A 408 18.14 6.45 3.18
C GLU A 408 18.03 7.26 1.87
N GLY A 409 17.55 6.62 0.80
CA GLY A 409 17.43 7.19 -0.53
C GLY A 409 16.54 6.34 -1.44
N GLY A 410 16.75 6.45 -2.76
CA GLY A 410 16.01 5.68 -3.76
C GLY A 410 14.50 5.91 -3.78
N THR A 411 13.77 4.97 -4.39
CA THR A 411 12.31 4.94 -4.43
C THR A 411 11.78 3.57 -4.03
N ALA A 412 10.84 3.54 -3.09
CA ALA A 412 10.08 2.34 -2.73
C ALA A 412 8.62 2.49 -3.15
N ASN A 413 8.11 1.59 -3.98
CA ASN A 413 6.72 1.54 -4.40
C ASN A 413 6.05 0.36 -3.73
N ILE A 414 5.08 0.57 -2.86
CA ILE A 414 4.30 -0.50 -2.21
C ILE A 414 2.88 -0.46 -2.77
N ALA A 415 2.41 -1.60 -3.27
CA ALA A 415 1.11 -1.70 -3.94
C ALA A 415 -0.06 -1.38 -3.00
N GLY A 416 -0.01 -1.89 -1.76
CA GLY A 416 -0.98 -1.63 -0.71
C GLY A 416 -0.37 -0.85 0.46
N ARG A 417 0.22 -1.58 1.42
CA ARG A 417 0.52 -1.04 2.75
C ARG A 417 1.94 -1.31 3.22
N LEU A 418 2.56 -0.34 3.89
CA LEU A 418 3.67 -0.56 4.81
C LEU A 418 3.09 -0.67 6.23
N HIS A 419 3.12 -1.88 6.79
CA HIS A 419 2.69 -2.14 8.16
C HIS A 419 3.91 -2.35 9.05
N ASN A 420 3.91 -1.76 10.24
CA ASN A 420 4.94 -1.98 11.23
C ASN A 420 4.37 -2.29 12.62
N ALA A 421 4.71 -3.48 13.12
CA ALA A 421 4.48 -3.90 14.49
C ALA A 421 5.78 -4.10 15.29
N ALA A 422 6.95 -4.01 14.64
CA ALA A 422 8.26 -4.22 15.24
C ALA A 422 8.71 -2.97 16.03
N GLY A 423 8.98 -3.14 17.32
CA GLY A 423 9.40 -2.08 18.24
C GLY A 423 10.89 -2.05 18.53
N ASP A 424 11.35 -0.96 19.13
CA ASP A 424 12.77 -0.64 19.40
C ASP A 424 13.19 -1.01 20.83
N ASP A 425 13.99 -2.07 20.96
CA ASP A 425 14.78 -2.37 22.18
C ASP A 425 16.23 -2.74 21.87
N ASP A 426 16.59 -2.79 20.58
CA ASP A 426 17.88 -3.25 20.08
C ASP A 426 18.09 -2.80 18.62
N VAL A 427 19.36 -2.71 18.22
CA VAL A 427 19.72 -2.52 16.82
C VAL A 427 19.58 -3.83 16.06
N PHE A 428 19.19 -3.74 14.79
CA PHE A 428 19.09 -4.89 13.91
C PHE A 428 20.44 -5.61 13.80
N LEU A 429 20.43 -6.93 13.97
CA LEU A 429 21.61 -7.78 14.06
C LEU A 429 22.62 -7.51 12.94
N GLY A 430 23.87 -7.19 13.31
CA GLY A 430 24.95 -6.92 12.36
C GLY A 430 24.94 -5.51 11.77
N THR A 431 24.09 -4.60 12.25
CA THR A 431 24.00 -3.21 11.79
C THR A 431 23.90 -2.21 12.94
N SER A 432 23.74 -0.92 12.62
CA SER A 432 23.42 0.15 13.55
C SER A 432 22.00 0.71 13.37
N TYR A 433 21.15 0.02 12.59
CA TYR A 433 19.78 0.45 12.33
C TYR A 433 18.85 -0.04 13.42
N GLU A 434 17.84 0.75 13.77
CA GLU A 434 16.82 0.32 14.73
C GLU A 434 15.86 -0.69 14.11
N VAL A 435 15.36 -1.61 14.94
CA VAL A 435 14.24 -2.48 14.58
C VAL A 435 12.97 -1.62 14.42
N GLY A 436 12.22 -1.83 13.34
CA GLY A 436 11.05 -1.03 12.96
C GLY A 436 11.21 -0.33 11.62
N VAL A 437 10.67 0.87 11.48
CA VAL A 437 10.72 1.65 10.23
C VAL A 437 11.53 2.92 10.45
N THR A 438 12.58 3.10 9.65
CA THR A 438 13.40 4.32 9.63
C THR A 438 13.44 4.88 8.22
N ILE A 439 13.05 6.14 8.05
CA ILE A 439 13.06 6.86 6.76
C ILE A 439 13.79 8.19 6.95
N SER A 440 14.98 8.29 6.36
CA SER A 440 15.82 9.49 6.40
C SER A 440 16.01 10.17 5.04
N GLY A 441 15.57 9.54 3.97
CA GLY A 441 15.60 10.09 2.62
C GLY A 441 14.80 9.26 1.62
N GLY A 442 14.91 9.62 0.34
CA GLY A 442 14.20 8.93 -0.75
C GLY A 442 12.70 9.23 -0.84
N THR A 443 12.02 8.45 -1.68
CA THR A 443 10.56 8.55 -1.90
C THR A 443 9.88 7.20 -1.65
N LEU A 444 8.98 7.16 -0.67
CA LEU A 444 8.13 6.00 -0.37
C LEU A 444 6.74 6.26 -0.95
N ASN A 445 6.34 5.52 -1.96
CA ASN A 445 5.00 5.55 -2.56
C ASN A 445 4.16 4.40 -2.00
N LEU A 446 3.06 4.74 -1.33
CA LEU A 446 2.12 3.80 -0.71
C LEU A 446 0.81 3.77 -1.48
N ALA A 447 0.09 2.65 -1.36
CA ALA A 447 -1.16 2.39 -2.06
C ALA A 447 -1.06 2.62 -3.59
N THR A 448 0.07 2.27 -4.23
CA THR A 448 0.26 2.47 -5.68
C THR A 448 -0.75 1.69 -6.54
N LYS A 449 -1.40 0.67 -5.96
CA LYS A 449 -2.52 -0.10 -6.53
C LYS A 449 -3.78 -0.05 -5.65
N GLY A 450 -3.77 0.73 -4.58
CA GLY A 450 -4.87 0.91 -3.63
C GLY A 450 -4.75 0.06 -2.36
N ASN A 451 -5.32 0.56 -1.27
CA ASN A 451 -5.54 -0.14 -0.01
C ASN A 451 -7.05 -0.33 0.20
N GLY A 452 -7.47 -1.56 0.54
CA GLY A 452 -8.88 -1.92 0.74
C GLY A 452 -9.14 -2.59 2.09
N SER A 453 -8.20 -2.46 3.04
CA SER A 453 -8.32 -3.04 4.38
C SER A 453 -8.97 -2.04 5.34
N ASN A 454 -10.03 -2.47 6.03
CA ASN A 454 -10.67 -1.64 7.06
C ASN A 454 -9.72 -1.38 8.24
N ASP A 455 -9.80 -0.19 8.82
CA ASP A 455 -9.14 0.18 10.08
C ASP A 455 -7.61 0.14 10.05
N THR A 456 -7.01 0.11 8.86
CA THR A 456 -5.54 0.08 8.70
C THR A 456 -5.11 1.07 7.63
N GLY A 457 -4.08 1.85 7.95
CA GLY A 457 -3.50 2.80 7.00
C GLY A 457 -2.78 2.13 5.84
N SER A 458 -2.53 2.87 4.76
CA SER A 458 -1.52 2.52 3.76
C SER A 458 -0.10 2.69 4.33
N LEU A 459 0.07 3.63 5.27
CA LEU A 459 1.10 3.58 6.31
C LEU A 459 0.42 3.22 7.63
N ASP A 460 0.76 2.10 8.21
CA ASP A 460 0.09 1.55 9.40
C ASP A 460 1.13 1.20 10.46
N ILE A 461 1.30 2.08 11.44
CA ILE A 461 2.28 1.90 12.51
C ILE A 461 1.54 1.60 13.81
N ASP A 462 1.65 0.35 14.26
CA ASP A 462 1.00 -0.13 15.48
C ASP A 462 1.60 0.54 16.73
N SER A 463 0.90 0.41 17.86
CA SER A 463 1.34 0.95 19.15
C SER A 463 2.76 0.51 19.54
N SER A 464 3.16 -0.73 19.23
CA SER A 464 4.51 -1.26 19.48
C SER A 464 5.52 -0.93 18.38
N GLY A 465 5.10 -0.48 17.20
CA GLY A 465 5.97 -0.28 16.05
C GLY A 465 6.90 0.93 16.20
N TYR A 466 8.21 0.79 16.11
CA TYR A 466 9.13 1.93 16.04
C TYR A 466 9.03 2.63 14.70
N PHE A 467 8.92 3.96 14.70
CA PHE A 467 8.86 4.75 13.47
C PHE A 467 9.67 6.03 13.62
N ASP A 468 10.74 6.18 12.85
CA ASP A 468 11.50 7.43 12.74
C ASP A 468 11.43 7.96 11.32
N PHE A 469 10.78 9.12 11.16
CA PHE A 469 10.70 9.86 9.92
C PHE A 469 11.43 11.19 10.07
N ASN A 470 12.68 11.22 9.60
CA ASN A 470 13.57 12.36 9.77
C ASN A 470 13.98 13.02 8.43
N GLY A 471 13.59 12.44 7.29
CA GLY A 471 13.82 13.00 5.96
C GLY A 471 13.13 12.22 4.84
N GLY A 472 13.14 12.75 3.61
CA GLY A 472 12.50 12.13 2.44
C GLY A 472 11.01 12.48 2.27
N THR A 473 10.33 11.73 1.41
CA THR A 473 8.90 11.92 1.09
C THR A 473 8.12 10.63 1.23
N ILE A 474 6.98 10.67 1.91
CA ILE A 474 5.99 9.58 1.94
C ILE A 474 4.76 10.03 1.16
N ASN A 475 4.50 9.37 0.05
CA ASN A 475 3.39 9.63 -0.86
C ASN A 475 2.27 8.61 -0.64
N PHE A 476 1.04 9.09 -0.47
CA PHE A 476 -0.18 8.28 -0.51
C PHE A 476 -0.80 8.46 -1.90
N ILE A 477 -0.61 7.48 -2.79
CA ILE A 477 -0.92 7.65 -4.22
C ILE A 477 -2.43 7.63 -4.50
N ASN A 478 -3.15 6.72 -3.84
CA ASN A 478 -4.61 6.60 -3.95
C ASN A 478 -5.19 6.52 -2.54
N SER A 479 -6.35 7.13 -2.31
CA SER A 479 -7.06 6.98 -1.03
C SER A 479 -7.56 5.55 -0.82
N SER A 480 -7.79 5.20 0.45
CA SER A 480 -8.32 3.90 0.83
C SER A 480 -9.72 3.71 0.26
N THR A 481 -9.98 2.50 -0.23
CA THR A 481 -11.30 2.09 -0.76
C THR A 481 -12.05 1.18 0.23
N ALA A 482 -11.53 1.08 1.45
CA ALA A 482 -12.12 0.31 2.53
C ALA A 482 -13.47 0.89 2.97
N ALA A 483 -14.27 0.12 3.72
CA ALA A 483 -15.53 0.61 4.29
C ALA A 483 -15.30 1.54 5.49
N ARG A 484 -14.17 1.34 6.18
CA ARG A 484 -13.59 2.27 7.15
C ARG A 484 -12.21 2.63 6.63
N ASP A 485 -12.16 3.73 5.91
CA ASP A 485 -11.00 4.25 5.21
C ASP A 485 -10.06 4.95 6.18
N ILE A 486 -8.84 4.42 6.27
CA ILE A 486 -7.70 5.11 6.90
C ILE A 486 -6.54 4.98 5.91
N ASP A 487 -5.87 6.09 5.63
CA ASP A 487 -4.71 6.16 4.74
C ASP A 487 -3.41 6.23 5.50
N LEU A 488 -3.40 6.96 6.62
CA LEU A 488 -2.29 7.02 7.55
C LEU A 488 -2.79 6.69 8.94
N ARG A 489 -2.25 5.62 9.54
CA ARG A 489 -2.48 5.27 10.93
C ARG A 489 -1.16 5.25 11.70
N ILE A 490 -1.09 6.05 12.76
CA ILE A 490 -0.01 6.00 13.75
C ILE A 490 -0.64 5.90 15.13
N ASP A 491 -0.56 4.72 15.73
CA ASP A 491 -1.13 4.45 17.04
C ASP A 491 -0.32 5.10 18.17
N THR A 492 -0.97 5.24 19.34
CA THR A 492 -0.32 5.71 20.56
C THR A 492 0.91 4.86 20.88
N PRO A 493 2.10 5.46 21.05
CA PRO A 493 3.31 4.73 21.41
C PRO A 493 3.09 3.89 22.68
N SER A 494 3.52 2.63 22.65
CA SER A 494 3.50 1.74 23.82
C SER A 494 4.74 0.85 23.82
N GLY A 495 5.19 0.48 25.03
CA GLY A 495 6.45 -0.23 25.20
C GLY A 495 7.59 0.52 24.50
N ASN A 496 8.13 -0.13 23.49
CA ASN A 496 9.33 0.22 22.73
C ASN A 496 9.03 0.89 21.38
N GLY A 497 7.76 1.11 21.07
CA GLY A 497 7.32 1.65 19.78
C GLY A 497 7.43 3.16 19.69
N THR A 498 8.62 3.73 19.89
CA THR A 498 8.87 5.18 19.77
C THR A 498 8.45 5.68 18.39
N LYS A 499 7.77 6.83 18.34
CA LYS A 499 7.33 7.50 17.11
C LYS A 499 7.99 8.87 17.04
N SER A 500 8.92 9.05 16.12
CA SER A 500 9.68 10.28 15.87
C SER A 500 9.35 10.81 14.49
N ILE A 501 8.88 12.05 14.42
CA ILE A 501 8.61 12.75 13.15
C ILE A 501 9.31 14.10 13.27
N ALA A 502 10.57 14.13 12.84
CA ALA A 502 11.45 15.29 12.96
C ALA A 502 11.72 15.98 11.61
N GLY A 503 11.39 15.31 10.50
CA GLY A 503 11.61 15.83 9.15
C GLY A 503 10.74 15.14 8.10
N GLY A 504 11.13 15.28 6.83
CA GLY A 504 10.41 14.73 5.68
C GLY A 504 9.11 15.45 5.32
N SER A 505 8.37 14.92 4.36
CA SER A 505 7.05 15.42 3.92
C SER A 505 6.07 14.29 3.64
N PHE A 506 4.82 14.47 4.07
CA PHE A 506 3.71 13.59 3.70
C PHE A 506 2.94 14.23 2.55
N VAL A 507 2.75 13.52 1.45
CA VAL A 507 2.03 14.02 0.27
C VAL A 507 0.85 13.10 -0.04
N PHE A 508 -0.35 13.66 -0.10
CA PHE A 508 -1.60 12.94 -0.30
C PHE A 508 -2.17 13.23 -1.68
N GLY A 509 -2.35 12.17 -2.47
CA GLY A 509 -2.91 12.23 -3.82
C GLY A 509 -1.91 12.55 -4.93
N ASP A 510 -0.65 12.15 -4.78
CA ASP A 510 0.41 12.31 -5.81
C ASP A 510 0.18 11.43 -7.06
N GLY A 511 -1.00 10.80 -7.17
CA GLY A 511 -1.48 10.10 -8.35
C GLY A 511 -2.22 11.00 -9.35
N VAL A 512 -3.03 10.38 -10.21
CA VAL A 512 -3.81 11.06 -11.25
C VAL A 512 -5.22 11.47 -10.78
N SER A 513 -5.61 11.10 -9.56
CA SER A 513 -6.92 11.37 -8.97
C SER A 513 -7.02 12.78 -8.38
N SER A 514 -8.18 13.42 -8.53
CA SER A 514 -8.48 14.74 -7.95
C SER A 514 -9.81 14.70 -7.21
N GLY A 515 -9.88 15.36 -6.05
CA GLY A 515 -11.07 15.41 -5.19
C GLY A 515 -11.26 14.18 -4.30
N GLU A 516 -10.19 13.41 -4.07
CA GLU A 516 -10.17 12.34 -3.05
C GLU A 516 -10.03 12.95 -1.65
N GLU A 517 -10.62 12.28 -0.67
CA GLU A 517 -10.40 12.52 0.77
C GLU A 517 -9.43 11.47 1.29
N PHE A 518 -8.40 11.91 2.00
CA PHE A 518 -7.43 11.03 2.66
C PHE A 518 -7.61 11.11 4.16
N VAL A 519 -7.83 9.96 4.80
CA VAL A 519 -8.14 9.88 6.22
C VAL A 519 -6.88 9.58 7.03
N VAL A 520 -6.62 10.40 8.03
CA VAL A 520 -5.41 10.33 8.88
C VAL A 520 -5.81 10.12 10.32
N SER A 521 -5.36 9.03 10.92
CA SER A 521 -5.45 8.81 12.37
C SER A 521 -4.06 8.77 12.97
N SER A 522 -3.69 9.79 13.74
CA SER A 522 -2.35 9.87 14.34
C SER A 522 -2.42 10.30 15.80
N ALA A 523 -1.82 9.49 16.67
CA ALA A 523 -1.64 9.81 18.08
C ALA A 523 -0.43 10.75 18.33
N VAL A 524 0.39 11.00 17.32
CA VAL A 524 1.53 11.94 17.37
C VAL A 524 1.33 13.09 16.38
N ALA A 525 1.96 14.23 16.66
CA ALA A 525 1.90 15.38 15.77
C ALA A 525 2.58 15.05 14.43
N LEU A 526 1.92 15.41 13.33
CA LEU A 526 2.43 15.23 11.98
C LEU A 526 2.89 16.57 11.40
N THR A 527 4.07 16.63 10.79
CA THR A 527 4.59 17.87 10.18
C THR A 527 4.68 17.75 8.67
N ASN A 528 4.60 18.89 7.95
CA ASN A 528 4.79 18.98 6.49
C ASN A 528 3.83 18.11 5.66
N LEU A 529 2.53 18.17 5.96
CA LEU A 529 1.50 17.51 5.14
C LEU A 529 1.11 18.39 3.94
N THR A 530 1.00 17.78 2.77
CA THR A 530 0.55 18.43 1.53
C THR A 530 -0.52 17.57 0.86
N ALA A 531 -1.64 18.18 0.49
CA ALA A 531 -2.61 17.58 -0.42
C ALA A 531 -2.41 18.15 -1.83
N THR A 532 -2.35 17.29 -2.84
CA THR A 532 -2.23 17.69 -4.25
C THR A 532 -3.60 17.69 -4.93
N SER A 533 -3.70 18.30 -6.12
CA SER A 533 -4.84 18.09 -7.04
C SER A 533 -6.25 18.39 -6.49
N GLY A 534 -6.37 19.26 -5.47
CA GLY A 534 -7.66 19.57 -4.84
C GLY A 534 -8.19 18.45 -3.92
N ASN A 535 -7.34 17.51 -3.54
CA ASN A 535 -7.64 16.49 -2.53
C ASN A 535 -7.69 17.12 -1.13
N THR A 536 -8.34 16.44 -0.19
CA THR A 536 -8.51 16.88 1.19
C THR A 536 -7.87 15.91 2.16
N ILE A 537 -7.40 16.41 3.30
CA ILE A 537 -6.87 15.61 4.41
C ILE A 537 -7.86 15.76 5.57
N ALA A 538 -8.40 14.63 6.03
CA ALA A 538 -9.33 14.56 7.15
C ALA A 538 -8.67 13.80 8.31
N PHE A 539 -8.50 14.45 9.46
CA PHE A 539 -7.97 13.77 10.64
C PHE A 539 -9.09 13.05 11.39
N GLU A 540 -9.05 11.72 11.51
CA GLU A 540 -10.05 10.95 12.26
C GLU A 540 -9.55 10.52 13.64
N SER A 541 -10.45 10.62 14.62
CA SER A 541 -10.27 10.10 15.96
C SER A 541 -11.57 9.50 16.48
N GLU A 542 -11.49 8.38 17.20
CA GLU A 542 -12.66 7.71 17.77
C GLU A 542 -12.67 7.77 19.31
N ALA A 543 -13.82 8.09 19.89
CA ALA A 543 -14.02 7.96 21.33
C ALA A 543 -14.08 6.48 21.73
N THR A 544 -13.05 5.98 22.41
CA THR A 544 -13.00 4.58 22.85
C THR A 544 -14.00 4.27 23.97
N THR A 545 -14.15 5.20 24.93
CA THR A 545 -15.12 5.15 26.06
C THR A 545 -15.28 6.51 26.76
N ALA A 546 -14.28 7.40 26.65
CA ALA A 546 -14.35 8.75 27.15
C ALA A 546 -15.14 9.62 26.17
N ASN A 547 -16.07 10.41 26.70
CA ASN A 547 -16.81 11.44 25.98
C ASN A 547 -15.93 12.63 25.49
N THR A 548 -14.61 12.46 25.52
CA THR A 548 -13.60 13.47 25.20
C THR A 548 -12.58 12.82 24.27
N ILE A 549 -12.25 13.53 23.20
CA ILE A 549 -11.24 13.13 22.23
C ILE A 549 -10.24 14.27 22.08
N THR A 550 -8.96 13.95 22.17
CA THR A 550 -7.86 14.91 21.99
C THR A 550 -7.02 14.46 20.81
N VAL A 551 -6.86 15.34 19.83
CA VAL A 551 -6.01 15.10 18.66
C VAL A 551 -4.84 16.08 18.64
N PRO A 552 -3.64 15.65 18.25
CA PRO A 552 -2.57 16.55 17.85
C PRO A 552 -3.02 17.43 16.68
N ALA A 553 -2.66 18.71 16.72
CA ALA A 553 -3.02 19.69 15.70
C ALA A 553 -1.76 20.38 15.18
N SER A 554 -1.45 20.13 13.91
CA SER A 554 -0.18 20.59 13.30
C SER A 554 -0.31 20.91 11.82
N TYR A 555 -1.54 20.95 11.31
CA TYR A 555 -1.86 21.21 9.91
C TYR A 555 -3.15 22.04 9.76
N ASN A 556 -3.18 22.91 8.74
CA ASN A 556 -4.36 23.69 8.36
C ASN A 556 -5.27 22.82 7.47
N GLY A 557 -6.36 22.30 8.05
CA GLY A 557 -7.31 21.45 7.34
C GLY A 557 -8.46 20.99 8.22
N LEU A 558 -9.15 19.95 7.78
CA LEU A 558 -10.34 19.40 8.42
C LEU A 558 -9.96 18.36 9.49
N TYR A 559 -10.39 18.58 10.72
CA TYR A 559 -10.27 17.63 11.83
C TYR A 559 -11.65 17.05 12.14
N THR A 560 -11.76 15.73 12.17
CA THR A 560 -13.00 14.98 12.38
C THR A 560 -12.90 14.14 13.66
N PHE A 561 -13.82 14.39 14.59
CA PHE A 561 -13.92 13.72 15.88
C PHE A 561 -15.17 12.85 15.87
N GLN A 562 -15.00 11.54 15.96
CA GLN A 562 -16.09 10.58 15.87
C GLN A 562 -16.61 10.19 17.25
N PHE A 563 -17.86 10.55 17.51
CA PHE A 563 -18.60 10.11 18.69
C PHE A 563 -19.73 9.15 18.31
N GLY A 564 -20.18 8.36 19.29
CA GLY A 564 -21.31 7.43 19.09
C GLY A 564 -21.05 6.40 18.00
N ASN A 565 -19.83 5.85 17.94
CA ASN A 565 -19.37 4.93 16.90
C ASN A 565 -19.51 5.51 15.48
N GLY A 566 -19.07 6.76 15.29
CA GLY A 566 -19.10 7.45 13.99
C GLY A 566 -20.44 8.04 13.58
N THR A 567 -21.50 7.91 14.39
CA THR A 567 -22.82 8.47 14.05
C THR A 567 -22.96 9.96 14.39
N LEU A 568 -22.07 10.48 15.23
CA LEU A 568 -22.07 11.85 15.75
C LEU A 568 -20.72 12.52 15.50
N PRO A 569 -20.32 12.75 14.24
CA PRO A 569 -19.10 13.47 13.94
C PRO A 569 -19.18 14.93 14.42
N VAL A 570 -18.05 15.43 14.90
CA VAL A 570 -17.77 16.85 15.02
C VAL A 570 -16.61 17.16 14.08
N THR A 571 -16.77 18.15 13.21
CA THR A 571 -15.70 18.61 12.33
C THR A 571 -15.24 20.02 12.74
N ILE A 572 -13.94 20.25 12.65
CA ILE A 572 -13.28 21.53 12.92
C ILE A 572 -12.35 21.82 11.75
N ASP A 573 -12.63 22.86 10.97
CA ASP A 573 -11.78 23.32 9.89
C ASP A 573 -10.87 24.46 10.38
N LEU A 574 -9.58 24.18 10.48
CA LEU A 574 -8.55 25.12 10.93
C LEU A 574 -7.73 25.69 9.77
N SER A 575 -8.28 25.78 8.56
CA SER A 575 -7.56 26.22 7.36
C SER A 575 -6.86 27.60 7.48
N GLY A 576 -7.23 28.44 8.45
CA GLY A 576 -6.63 29.75 8.72
C GLY A 576 -5.74 29.83 9.98
N ALA A 577 -5.43 28.72 10.64
CA ALA A 577 -4.76 28.71 11.94
C ALA A 577 -3.22 28.71 11.86
N THR A 578 -2.59 28.95 13.01
CA THR A 578 -1.14 28.78 13.20
C THR A 578 -0.88 27.92 14.44
N PHE A 579 0.06 26.97 14.32
CA PHE A 579 0.31 25.95 15.34
C PHE A 579 1.72 26.09 15.93
N ALA A 580 1.80 26.08 17.25
CA ALA A 580 3.05 25.82 17.96
C ALA A 580 3.36 24.32 17.98
N GLY A 581 4.61 23.96 18.26
CA GLY A 581 5.00 22.56 18.46
C GLY A 581 4.19 21.92 19.59
N GLY A 582 3.55 20.77 19.32
CA GLY A 582 2.72 20.06 20.28
C GLY A 582 1.32 20.66 20.49
N ALA A 583 0.82 21.47 19.55
CA ALA A 583 -0.56 21.96 19.61
C ALA A 583 -1.58 20.81 19.55
N THR A 584 -2.74 21.01 20.18
CA THR A 584 -3.81 20.00 20.29
C THR A 584 -5.19 20.64 20.20
N ILE A 585 -6.15 19.84 19.73
CA ILE A 585 -7.59 20.17 19.81
C ILE A 585 -8.25 19.08 20.64
N GLU A 586 -9.01 19.49 21.64
CA GLU A 586 -9.81 18.62 22.49
C GLU A 586 -11.29 18.93 22.30
N VAL A 587 -12.06 17.91 21.94
CA VAL A 587 -13.53 17.99 21.82
C VAL A 587 -14.15 17.10 22.87
N THR A 588 -15.06 17.65 23.67
CA THR A 588 -15.86 16.88 24.63
C THR A 588 -17.33 16.95 24.24
N MET A 589 -17.99 15.80 24.16
CA MET A 589 -19.43 15.66 23.90
C MET A 589 -20.15 15.20 25.17
N GLN A 590 -21.18 15.93 25.60
CA GLN A 590 -21.95 15.58 26.79
C GLN A 590 -23.43 15.36 26.46
N SER A 591 -23.98 14.23 26.91
CA SER A 591 -25.42 13.99 26.89
C SER A 591 -26.12 14.82 27.95
N GLY A 592 -27.24 15.43 27.61
CA GLY A 592 -28.01 16.26 28.54
C GLY A 592 -28.08 17.73 28.11
N LYS A 593 -29.14 18.43 28.55
CA LYS A 593 -29.28 19.88 28.40
C LYS A 593 -28.13 20.58 29.11
N HIS A 594 -27.53 21.57 28.45
CA HIS A 594 -26.49 22.41 29.07
C HIS A 594 -27.05 23.12 30.34
N PRO A 595 -26.31 23.19 31.46
CA PRO A 595 -26.79 23.81 32.71
C PRO A 595 -27.19 25.29 32.60
N GLU A 596 -26.51 26.02 31.72
CA GLU A 596 -26.81 27.43 31.47
C GLU A 596 -27.90 27.66 30.41
N ASN A 597 -28.43 26.61 29.81
CA ASN A 597 -29.62 26.72 28.98
C ASN A 597 -30.88 26.66 29.86
N LYS A 598 -31.55 27.81 30.00
CA LYS A 598 -32.74 27.96 30.86
C LYS A 598 -34.05 27.55 30.16
N ASN A 599 -34.04 27.20 28.87
CA ASN A 599 -35.24 26.71 28.19
C ASN A 599 -35.77 25.41 28.83
N THR A 600 -37.09 25.28 28.89
CA THR A 600 -37.77 24.10 29.45
C THR A 600 -38.64 23.36 28.44
N THR A 601 -38.99 24.00 27.32
CA THR A 601 -39.97 23.48 26.35
C THR A 601 -39.34 23.02 25.04
N ASN A 602 -38.41 23.78 24.47
CA ASN A 602 -37.78 23.45 23.19
C ASN A 602 -36.26 23.69 23.23
N TYR A 603 -35.48 22.60 23.25
CA TYR A 603 -34.03 22.64 23.37
C TYR A 603 -33.35 21.33 22.96
N LEU A 604 -32.04 21.41 22.72
CA LEU A 604 -31.20 20.24 22.49
C LEU A 604 -30.69 19.64 23.81
N ASN A 605 -30.88 18.33 23.97
CA ASN A 605 -30.43 17.54 25.11
C ASN A 605 -29.03 16.94 24.87
N ARG A 606 -28.14 17.73 24.27
CA ARG A 606 -26.73 17.43 24.03
C ARG A 606 -25.96 18.74 23.90
N HIS A 607 -24.70 18.75 24.31
CA HIS A 607 -23.81 19.90 24.14
C HIS A 607 -22.35 19.46 23.99
N TRP A 608 -21.51 20.38 23.51
CA TRP A 608 -20.09 20.13 23.25
C TRP A 608 -19.22 21.25 23.78
N THR A 609 -17.95 20.96 24.08
CA THR A 609 -16.92 21.96 24.37
C THR A 609 -15.72 21.73 23.46
N VAL A 610 -15.03 22.80 23.07
CA VAL A 610 -13.82 22.71 22.24
C VAL A 610 -12.71 23.52 22.87
N THR A 611 -11.62 22.85 23.22
CA THR A 611 -10.43 23.48 23.78
C THR A 611 -9.27 23.31 22.82
N THR A 612 -8.65 24.42 22.42
CA THR A 612 -7.38 24.40 21.68
C THR A 612 -6.23 24.75 22.62
N SER A 613 -5.09 24.10 22.40
CA SER A 613 -3.82 24.38 23.07
C SER A 613 -2.74 24.55 22.02
N GLY A 614 -1.88 25.57 22.17
CA GLY A 614 -0.80 25.84 21.21
C GLY A 614 -1.25 26.40 19.85
N ILE A 615 -2.54 26.75 19.68
CA ILE A 615 -3.08 27.42 18.50
C ILE A 615 -3.36 28.88 18.84
N THR A 616 -2.76 29.82 18.10
CA THR A 616 -2.95 31.27 18.33
C THR A 616 -3.97 31.80 17.34
N ASP A 617 -4.93 32.60 17.83
CA ASP A 617 -6.08 33.12 17.07
C ASP A 617 -6.72 32.03 16.17
N PRO A 618 -7.19 30.91 16.77
CA PRO A 618 -7.72 29.79 16.01
C PRO A 618 -8.94 30.30 15.26
N ASN A 619 -8.81 30.65 13.97
CA ASN A 619 -9.93 31.01 13.11
C ASN A 619 -10.43 29.73 12.46
N TYR A 620 -11.52 29.19 13.00
CA TYR A 620 -12.06 27.90 12.57
C TYR A 620 -13.57 27.90 12.40
N ASP A 621 -14.00 27.00 11.53
CA ASP A 621 -15.39 26.64 11.34
C ASP A 621 -15.64 25.29 12.02
N LEU A 622 -16.80 25.13 12.65
CA LEU A 622 -17.17 23.95 13.40
C LEU A 622 -18.54 23.45 12.94
N THR A 623 -18.64 22.14 12.70
CA THR A 623 -19.92 21.46 12.49
C THR A 623 -20.08 20.34 13.51
N ALA A 624 -21.23 20.26 14.20
CA ALA A 624 -21.54 19.19 15.14
C ALA A 624 -22.87 18.53 14.82
N LYS A 625 -22.87 17.20 14.69
CA LYS A 625 -24.09 16.42 14.41
C LYS A 625 -24.82 16.00 15.68
N TYR A 626 -26.15 16.06 15.64
CA TYR A 626 -27.03 15.52 16.67
C TYR A 626 -28.07 14.55 16.12
N LEU A 627 -28.82 13.90 17.00
CA LEU A 627 -29.92 13.00 16.64
C LEU A 627 -31.25 13.72 16.83
N VAL A 628 -32.26 13.36 16.03
CA VAL A 628 -33.65 13.79 16.23
C VAL A 628 -34.12 13.57 17.67
N GLY A 629 -33.70 12.46 18.30
CA GLY A 629 -34.05 12.12 19.68
C GLY A 629 -33.46 13.05 20.74
N ASP A 630 -32.50 13.90 20.38
CA ASP A 630 -31.94 14.90 21.28
C ASP A 630 -32.79 16.17 21.35
N VAL A 631 -33.68 16.39 20.37
CA VAL A 631 -34.55 17.56 20.32
C VAL A 631 -35.72 17.36 21.29
N VAL A 632 -35.67 18.06 22.42
CA VAL A 632 -36.78 18.15 23.38
C VAL A 632 -37.72 19.24 22.90
N GLY A 633 -39.03 18.97 22.89
CA GLY A 633 -40.07 19.91 22.41
C GLY A 633 -40.58 19.63 21.01
N GLY A 634 -39.80 18.91 20.19
CA GLY A 634 -40.20 18.44 18.86
C GLY A 634 -40.25 19.52 17.77
N ASN A 635 -39.80 20.74 18.04
CA ASN A 635 -39.74 21.83 17.05
C ASN A 635 -38.28 22.23 16.75
N GLU A 636 -37.60 21.41 15.94
CA GLU A 636 -36.20 21.61 15.58
C GLU A 636 -35.96 22.90 14.79
N ALA A 637 -36.86 23.24 13.86
CA ALA A 637 -36.82 24.47 13.08
C ALA A 637 -36.87 25.76 13.93
N GLY A 638 -37.33 25.65 15.19
CA GLY A 638 -37.34 26.75 16.14
C GLY A 638 -36.05 26.91 16.95
N LEU A 639 -35.07 26.02 16.78
CA LEU A 639 -33.81 26.06 17.52
C LEU A 639 -32.80 26.98 16.84
N ILE A 640 -32.12 27.76 17.67
CA ILE A 640 -30.94 28.53 17.28
C ILE A 640 -29.66 27.81 17.67
N GLU A 641 -28.59 28.14 16.96
CA GLU A 641 -27.24 27.67 17.20
C GLU A 641 -26.57 28.53 18.28
N GLY A 642 -26.43 27.98 19.49
CA GLY A 642 -25.96 28.69 20.67
C GLY A 642 -24.49 28.40 21.00
N THR A 643 -23.69 29.46 21.12
CA THR A 643 -22.34 29.38 21.72
C THR A 643 -22.32 30.09 23.06
N TYR A 644 -21.73 29.45 24.08
CA TYR A 644 -21.58 30.01 25.42
C TYR A 644 -20.12 30.37 25.66
N ASN A 645 -19.88 31.58 26.17
CA ASN A 645 -18.53 32.09 26.46
C ASN A 645 -18.15 32.03 27.96
N GLY A 646 -18.92 31.30 28.76
CA GLY A 646 -18.77 31.27 30.23
C GLY A 646 -19.62 32.31 30.97
N SER A 647 -20.35 33.18 30.27
CA SER A 647 -21.26 34.15 30.89
C SER A 647 -22.57 34.34 30.14
N VAL A 648 -22.54 34.48 28.82
CA VAL A 648 -23.72 34.74 27.98
C VAL A 648 -23.77 33.80 26.78
N TRP A 649 -24.99 33.54 26.30
CA TRP A 649 -25.22 32.85 25.04
C TRP A 649 -25.23 33.82 23.87
N THR A 650 -24.60 33.42 22.77
CA THR A 650 -24.65 34.10 21.47
C THR A 650 -25.51 33.28 20.52
N ASN A 651 -26.39 33.95 19.77
CA ASN A 651 -27.13 33.36 18.65
C ASN A 651 -26.29 33.44 17.38
N ASN A 652 -25.98 32.30 16.78
CA ASN A 652 -25.14 32.20 15.57
C ASN A 652 -25.94 31.87 14.31
N GLY A 653 -27.25 31.68 14.42
CA GLY A 653 -28.05 31.21 13.29
C GLY A 653 -29.16 30.26 13.73
N SER A 654 -29.85 29.68 12.75
CA SER A 654 -30.78 28.58 12.96
C SER A 654 -30.06 27.26 12.68
N VAL A 655 -30.42 26.21 13.41
CA VAL A 655 -29.86 24.88 13.14
C VAL A 655 -30.21 24.40 11.72
N ASP A 656 -29.39 23.53 11.15
CA ASP A 656 -29.78 22.75 9.97
C ASP A 656 -30.70 21.61 10.43
N ASP A 657 -32.01 21.85 10.36
CA ASP A 657 -33.05 20.91 10.74
C ASP A 657 -33.24 19.75 9.76
N THR A 658 -32.63 19.83 8.58
CA THR A 658 -32.69 18.79 7.56
C THR A 658 -31.62 17.73 7.81
N ASN A 659 -30.42 18.15 8.21
CA ASN A 659 -29.28 17.27 8.44
C ASN A 659 -28.95 17.04 9.92
N HIS A 660 -29.67 17.70 10.84
CA HIS A 660 -29.46 17.66 12.29
C HIS A 660 -28.05 18.16 12.68
N LEU A 661 -27.69 19.35 12.18
CA LEU A 661 -26.37 19.95 12.38
C LEU A 661 -26.45 21.30 13.10
N ILE A 662 -25.42 21.58 13.90
CA ILE A 662 -25.06 22.92 14.34
C ILE A 662 -23.81 23.32 13.55
N THR A 663 -23.84 24.46 12.85
CA THR A 663 -22.75 24.93 12.00
C THR A 663 -22.36 26.35 12.39
N ILE A 664 -21.16 26.53 12.95
CA ILE A 664 -20.65 27.83 13.37
C ILE A 664 -19.42 28.18 12.55
N SER A 665 -19.42 29.33 11.89
CA SER A 665 -18.24 29.84 11.17
C SER A 665 -17.53 30.97 11.91
N GLY A 666 -16.21 31.06 11.74
CA GLY A 666 -15.40 32.18 12.21
C GLY A 666 -15.22 32.25 13.72
N LEU A 667 -15.18 31.10 14.41
CA LEU A 667 -14.78 31.04 15.82
C LEU A 667 -13.30 31.46 15.91
N ASN A 668 -12.96 32.30 16.90
CA ASN A 668 -11.61 32.86 17.08
C ASN A 668 -11.04 32.64 18.49
N SER A 669 -11.64 31.74 19.27
CA SER A 669 -11.25 31.43 20.65
C SER A 669 -11.70 30.03 21.07
N ASN A 670 -11.24 29.58 22.23
CA ASN A 670 -11.73 28.33 22.85
C ASN A 670 -13.22 28.43 23.13
N LEU A 671 -13.95 27.37 22.80
CA LEU A 671 -15.38 27.28 23.01
C LEU A 671 -15.67 26.71 24.39
N THR A 672 -16.32 27.50 25.25
CA THR A 672 -16.76 27.00 26.56
C THR A 672 -17.91 25.99 26.40
N SER A 673 -18.92 26.29 25.58
CA SER A 673 -19.93 25.30 25.20
C SER A 673 -20.67 25.64 23.90
N LEU A 674 -21.14 24.61 23.20
CA LEU A 674 -22.05 24.63 22.05
C LEU A 674 -23.33 23.86 22.39
N SER A 675 -24.51 24.41 22.07
CA SER A 675 -25.81 23.75 22.22
C SER A 675 -26.82 24.39 21.27
N ALA A 676 -28.02 23.83 21.14
CA ALA A 676 -29.14 24.49 20.46
C ALA A 676 -30.38 24.62 21.36
N PHE A 677 -31.15 25.70 21.19
CA PHE A 677 -32.38 25.97 21.96
C PHE A 677 -33.25 27.04 21.29
N GLU A 678 -34.52 27.13 21.70
CA GLU A 678 -35.44 28.13 21.16
C GLU A 678 -35.03 29.55 21.58
N ALA A 679 -34.96 30.47 20.61
CA ALA A 679 -34.80 31.90 20.87
C ALA A 679 -36.13 32.52 21.32
N PRO A 680 -36.10 33.50 22.24
CA PRO A 680 -37.34 34.09 22.71
C PRO A 680 -38.02 34.92 21.63
N THR A 681 -39.34 34.83 21.57
CA THR A 681 -40.17 35.72 20.74
C THR A 681 -41.18 36.44 21.62
N ALA A 682 -41.59 37.65 21.21
CA ALA A 682 -42.71 38.35 21.82
C ALA A 682 -43.66 38.84 20.72
N THR A 683 -44.93 38.44 20.79
CA THR A 683 -45.96 38.87 19.85
C THR A 683 -47.04 39.65 20.56
N LEU A 684 -47.22 40.93 20.20
CA LEU A 684 -48.25 41.80 20.78
C LEU A 684 -49.56 41.73 20.00
N SER A 685 -50.68 41.63 20.73
CA SER A 685 -52.04 41.56 20.19
C SER A 685 -53.07 42.14 21.17
N GLY A 686 -54.35 42.14 20.79
CA GLY A 686 -55.45 42.53 21.66
C GLY A 686 -55.94 43.97 21.48
N ALA A 687 -56.04 44.46 20.23
CA ALA A 687 -56.65 45.76 19.94
C ALA A 687 -58.06 45.87 20.55
N GLN A 688 -58.37 47.02 21.15
CA GLN A 688 -59.62 47.27 21.89
C GLN A 688 -60.11 48.71 21.68
N THR A 689 -61.42 48.92 21.84
CA THR A 689 -62.03 50.25 21.94
C THR A 689 -62.48 50.49 23.37
N ILE A 690 -62.11 51.65 23.93
CA ILE A 690 -62.39 52.01 25.32
C ILE A 690 -62.83 53.47 25.45
N CYS A 691 -63.48 53.82 26.56
CA CYS A 691 -63.73 55.22 26.93
C CYS A 691 -62.43 55.87 27.46
N PRO A 692 -62.25 57.20 27.33
CA PRO A 692 -61.04 57.90 27.78
C PRO A 692 -60.65 57.57 29.22
N GLY A 693 -59.42 57.10 29.41
CA GLY A 693 -58.86 56.82 30.75
C GLY A 693 -59.34 55.51 31.41
N THR A 694 -60.18 54.72 30.74
CA THR A 694 -60.53 53.35 31.20
C THR A 694 -59.44 52.35 30.80
N SER A 695 -59.47 51.13 31.36
CA SER A 695 -58.42 50.12 31.12
C SER A 695 -58.69 49.24 29.91
N ALA A 696 -57.65 48.99 29.10
CA ALA A 696 -57.60 47.97 28.07
C ALA A 696 -56.53 46.91 28.41
N ASP A 697 -56.83 45.65 28.13
CA ASP A 697 -55.90 44.53 28.38
C ASP A 697 -55.33 44.03 27.05
N LEU A 698 -54.04 44.29 26.83
CA LEU A 698 -53.27 43.79 25.69
C LEU A 698 -52.60 42.46 26.06
N SER A 699 -52.34 41.62 25.05
CA SER A 699 -51.71 40.31 25.24
C SER A 699 -50.35 40.25 24.56
N ILE A 700 -49.31 39.90 25.32
CA ILE A 700 -47.96 39.64 24.82
C ILE A 700 -47.70 38.15 24.94
N ALA A 701 -47.77 37.42 23.82
CA ALA A 701 -47.40 36.01 23.77
C ALA A 701 -45.88 35.88 23.67
N LEU A 702 -45.26 35.19 24.64
CA LEU A 702 -43.83 34.99 24.77
C LEU A 702 -43.44 33.52 24.54
N THR A 703 -42.30 33.28 23.89
CA THR A 703 -41.62 31.96 23.84
C THR A 703 -40.19 32.05 24.41
N GLY A 704 -39.49 30.93 24.56
CA GLY A 704 -38.17 30.88 25.19
C GLY A 704 -38.23 30.65 26.72
N ALA A 705 -37.26 31.17 27.47
CA ALA A 705 -37.06 30.88 28.88
C ALA A 705 -37.37 32.06 29.82
N ALA A 706 -38.35 31.90 30.71
CA ALA A 706 -38.59 32.83 31.81
C ALA A 706 -37.33 32.99 32.71
N PRO A 707 -37.07 34.19 33.29
CA PRO A 707 -37.85 35.42 33.13
C PRO A 707 -37.59 36.18 31.82
N TRP A 708 -38.64 36.81 31.27
CA TRP A 708 -38.51 37.73 30.13
C TRP A 708 -38.47 39.20 30.55
N ASN A 709 -37.75 40.01 29.79
CA ASN A 709 -37.87 41.46 29.81
C ASN A 709 -38.28 41.95 28.41
N VAL A 710 -39.26 42.84 28.35
CA VAL A 710 -39.85 43.38 27.13
C VAL A 710 -39.79 44.90 27.17
N PHE A 711 -39.24 45.50 26.11
CA PHE A 711 -39.37 46.92 25.85
C PHE A 711 -40.49 47.18 24.84
N TYR A 712 -41.35 48.15 25.11
CA TYR A 712 -42.45 48.54 24.20
C TYR A 712 -42.58 50.06 24.14
N ASN A 713 -43.17 50.57 23.07
CA ASN A 713 -43.44 52.00 22.86
C ASN A 713 -44.95 52.26 22.87
N ASP A 714 -45.36 53.27 23.64
CA ASP A 714 -46.74 53.78 23.71
C ASP A 714 -46.85 55.26 23.31
N GLY A 715 -45.88 55.75 22.53
CA GLY A 715 -45.54 57.17 22.44
C GLY A 715 -44.31 57.54 23.30
N SER A 716 -43.91 56.65 24.21
CA SER A 716 -42.64 56.68 24.93
C SER A 716 -42.14 55.26 25.22
N ASP A 717 -40.82 55.08 25.36
CA ASP A 717 -40.26 53.75 25.63
C ASP A 717 -40.54 53.32 27.09
N LYS A 718 -41.03 52.10 27.24
CA LYS A 718 -41.38 51.44 28.50
C LYS A 718 -40.66 50.10 28.60
N ASN A 719 -40.41 49.64 29.82
CA ASN A 719 -39.79 48.34 30.10
C ASN A 719 -40.65 47.56 31.09
N ILE A 720 -40.89 46.29 30.77
CA ILE A 720 -41.48 45.29 31.65
C ILE A 720 -40.40 44.25 31.91
N SER A 721 -40.01 44.05 33.17
CA SER A 721 -38.94 43.12 33.53
C SER A 721 -39.46 42.00 34.43
N GLY A 722 -38.83 40.82 34.34
CA GLY A 722 -39.13 39.71 35.25
C GLY A 722 -40.45 38.98 34.97
N ILE A 723 -40.91 38.94 33.73
CA ILE A 723 -42.14 38.22 33.34
C ILE A 723 -41.90 36.71 33.51
N LEU A 724 -42.79 36.00 34.22
CA LEU A 724 -42.63 34.56 34.52
C LEU A 724 -43.66 33.65 33.82
N SER A 725 -44.65 34.21 33.13
CA SER A 725 -45.72 33.47 32.47
C SER A 725 -46.06 34.08 31.11
N SER A 726 -46.45 33.22 30.18
CA SER A 726 -46.87 33.57 28.84
C SER A 726 -48.27 32.97 28.55
N PRO A 727 -49.20 33.72 27.93
CA PRO A 727 -49.07 35.12 27.55
C PRO A 727 -49.06 36.06 28.78
N TYR A 728 -48.40 37.21 28.65
CA TYR A 728 -48.41 38.29 29.64
C TYR A 728 -49.52 39.29 29.30
N THR A 729 -50.35 39.63 30.28
CA THR A 729 -51.39 40.65 30.14
C THR A 729 -50.82 42.03 30.47
N LEU A 730 -50.75 42.91 29.48
CA LEU A 730 -50.36 44.31 29.61
C LEU A 730 -51.62 45.18 29.74
N THR A 731 -51.96 45.58 30.96
CA THR A 731 -53.06 46.51 31.22
C THR A 731 -52.62 47.97 31.02
N VAL A 732 -53.33 48.71 30.17
CA VAL A 732 -53.05 50.10 29.80
C VAL A 732 -54.28 50.99 29.95
N THR A 733 -54.10 52.29 30.19
CA THR A 733 -55.21 53.25 30.39
C THR A 733 -55.02 54.54 29.56
N PRO A 734 -55.01 54.48 28.22
CA PRO A 734 -54.74 55.66 27.40
C PRO A 734 -55.92 56.66 27.42
N GLY A 735 -55.60 57.95 27.43
CA GLY A 735 -56.58 59.04 27.33
C GLY A 735 -56.93 59.43 25.89
N THR A 736 -56.16 58.97 24.91
CA THR A 736 -56.35 59.16 23.46
C THR A 736 -55.97 57.90 22.71
N THR A 737 -56.46 57.71 21.49
CA THR A 737 -56.11 56.53 20.67
C THR A 737 -54.60 56.38 20.58
N THR A 738 -54.09 55.23 21.06
CA THR A 738 -52.65 54.96 21.22
C THR A 738 -52.29 53.64 20.54
N ILE A 739 -51.18 53.64 19.80
CA ILE A 739 -50.63 52.45 19.16
C ILE A 739 -49.47 51.95 20.02
N TYR A 740 -49.52 50.68 20.38
CA TYR A 740 -48.48 49.99 21.13
C TYR A 740 -47.67 49.11 20.20
N THR A 741 -46.35 49.26 20.24
CA THR A 741 -45.39 48.45 19.46
C THR A 741 -44.30 47.89 20.37
N LEU A 742 -43.86 46.67 20.10
CA LEU A 742 -42.73 46.08 20.81
C LEU A 742 -41.40 46.56 20.20
N ILE A 743 -40.40 46.78 21.04
CA ILE A 743 -39.05 47.22 20.65
C ILE A 743 -38.08 46.05 20.72
N SER A 744 -38.06 45.34 21.85
CA SER A 744 -37.19 44.19 22.06
C SER A 744 -37.74 43.25 23.13
N VAL A 745 -37.30 42.00 23.07
CA VAL A 745 -37.48 41.00 24.11
C VAL A 745 -36.14 40.39 24.46
N THR A 746 -35.92 40.11 25.73
CA THR A 746 -34.83 39.28 26.24
C THR A 746 -35.43 38.24 27.17
N ASP A 747 -34.85 37.05 27.19
CA ASP A 747 -35.22 35.99 28.12
C ASP A 747 -34.05 35.71 29.08
N ALA A 748 -34.12 34.62 29.83
CA ALA A 748 -33.06 34.22 30.75
C ALA A 748 -31.75 33.82 30.07
N ASN A 749 -31.72 33.64 28.74
CA ASN A 749 -30.57 33.21 27.97
C ASN A 749 -29.99 34.34 27.10
N LEU A 750 -30.82 34.98 26.26
CA LEU A 750 -30.39 36.00 25.30
C LEU A 750 -31.53 36.93 24.82
N ALA A 751 -31.20 37.82 23.88
CA ALA A 751 -32.16 38.66 23.17
C ALA A 751 -32.92 37.88 22.07
N GLY A 752 -34.15 38.32 21.79
CA GLY A 752 -35.06 37.68 20.86
C GLY A 752 -35.64 38.60 19.80
N THR A 753 -36.71 38.16 19.15
CA THR A 753 -37.43 38.93 18.15
C THR A 753 -38.81 39.34 18.63
N VAL A 754 -39.30 40.46 18.12
CA VAL A 754 -40.63 40.99 18.46
C VAL A 754 -41.49 41.16 17.21
N SER A 755 -42.79 40.96 17.35
CA SER A 755 -43.75 41.14 16.27
C SER A 755 -45.13 41.58 16.77
N GLY A 756 -46.01 41.94 15.83
CA GLY A 756 -47.37 42.40 16.13
C GLY A 756 -47.45 43.85 16.60
N THR A 757 -48.67 44.38 16.59
CA THR A 757 -49.02 45.71 17.08
C THR A 757 -50.39 45.64 17.72
N ALA A 758 -50.67 46.54 18.67
CA ALA A 758 -52.00 46.69 19.25
C ALA A 758 -52.41 48.16 19.27
N THR A 759 -53.56 48.47 18.70
CA THR A 759 -54.15 49.81 18.76
C THR A 759 -55.27 49.80 19.80
N VAL A 760 -55.17 50.69 20.79
CA VAL A 760 -56.27 50.98 21.70
C VAL A 760 -56.96 52.24 21.21
N THR A 761 -58.15 52.10 20.64
CA THR A 761 -58.96 53.20 20.14
C THR A 761 -59.72 53.82 21.31
N VAL A 762 -59.51 55.11 21.54
CA VAL A 762 -60.24 55.85 22.58
C VAL A 762 -61.38 56.59 21.91
N GLU A 763 -62.60 56.18 22.21
CA GLU A 763 -63.84 56.81 21.73
C GLU A 763 -64.65 57.30 22.92
N ASP A 764 -64.99 58.58 22.90
CA ASP A 764 -65.99 59.13 23.80
C ASP A 764 -67.37 58.89 23.19
N ASN A 765 -68.10 57.93 23.75
CA ASN A 765 -69.44 57.55 23.32
C ASN A 765 -70.51 57.90 24.37
N GLU A 766 -70.16 58.73 25.35
CA GLU A 766 -71.13 59.22 26.32
C GLU A 766 -71.93 60.37 25.68
N ASP A 767 -73.21 60.12 25.41
CA ASP A 767 -74.10 61.15 24.88
C ASP A 767 -74.14 62.33 25.85
N PRO A 768 -73.95 63.58 25.39
CA PRO A 768 -74.04 64.75 26.27
C PRO A 768 -75.47 64.83 26.85
N ILE A 769 -75.60 64.75 28.17
CA ILE A 769 -76.89 64.91 28.84
C ILE A 769 -77.27 66.39 28.83
N ILE A 770 -78.13 66.78 27.89
CA ILE A 770 -78.83 68.08 27.92
C ILE A 770 -80.17 67.87 28.64
N SER A 771 -80.27 68.28 29.90
CA SER A 771 -81.55 68.34 30.61
C SER A 771 -82.34 69.55 30.13
N CYS A 772 -83.34 69.35 29.27
CA CYS A 772 -84.24 70.42 28.87
C CYS A 772 -84.97 70.99 30.10
N VAL A 773 -84.83 72.29 30.36
CA VAL A 773 -85.69 72.99 31.31
C VAL A 773 -87.13 72.95 30.77
N GLY A 774 -88.11 72.65 31.63
CA GLY A 774 -89.52 72.61 31.25
C GLY A 774 -90.00 73.93 30.63
N ASN A 775 -91.18 73.89 29.99
CA ASN A 775 -91.77 75.02 29.25
C ASN A 775 -91.62 76.36 29.99
N GLN A 776 -90.91 77.31 29.37
CA GLN A 776 -90.81 78.67 29.86
C GLN A 776 -91.99 79.48 29.30
N SER A 777 -92.86 80.00 30.16
CA SER A 777 -93.92 80.93 29.75
C SER A 777 -93.38 82.37 29.78
N LYS A 778 -93.66 83.13 28.71
CA LYS A 778 -93.37 84.57 28.61
C LYS A 778 -94.62 85.31 28.18
N ASP A 779 -94.89 86.42 28.84
CA ASP A 779 -95.97 87.32 28.47
C ASP A 779 -95.50 88.22 27.33
N THR A 780 -96.32 88.36 26.29
CA THR A 780 -96.09 89.34 25.23
C THR A 780 -96.74 90.67 25.58
N ASP A 781 -96.23 91.76 25.00
CA ASP A 781 -96.91 93.05 25.08
C ASP A 781 -98.27 92.98 24.39
N THR A 782 -99.26 93.65 24.97
CA THR A 782 -100.65 93.64 24.48
C THR A 782 -100.72 94.06 23.00
N GLY A 783 -101.14 93.14 22.14
CA GLY A 783 -101.35 93.37 20.71
C GLY A 783 -100.23 92.89 19.79
N THR A 784 -99.15 92.29 20.31
CA THR A 784 -98.10 91.65 19.51
C THR A 784 -98.00 90.15 19.82
N CYS A 785 -97.79 89.33 18.78
CA CYS A 785 -97.53 87.89 18.91
C CYS A 785 -96.03 87.57 18.83
N THR A 786 -95.19 88.53 19.22
CA THR A 786 -93.73 88.43 19.12
C THR A 786 -93.11 88.83 20.44
N TYR A 787 -92.22 88.00 20.96
CA TYR A 787 -91.40 88.26 22.14
C TYR A 787 -89.92 88.36 21.72
N THR A 788 -89.18 89.33 22.25
CA THR A 788 -87.73 89.45 22.03
C THR A 788 -87.00 88.85 23.22
N VAL A 789 -86.22 87.80 22.97
CA VAL A 789 -85.40 87.09 23.97
C VAL A 789 -84.46 88.06 24.69
N GLN A 790 -84.38 88.01 26.02
CA GLN A 790 -83.41 88.79 26.79
C GLN A 790 -82.27 87.92 27.33
N GLY A 791 -81.02 88.30 27.06
CA GLY A 791 -79.84 87.58 27.54
C GLY A 791 -79.73 86.16 26.98
N THR A 792 -79.39 85.20 27.84
CA THR A 792 -79.16 83.79 27.50
C THR A 792 -80.36 82.89 27.84
N GLU A 793 -81.56 83.47 27.87
CA GLU A 793 -82.79 82.83 28.37
C GLU A 793 -83.23 81.56 27.61
N PHE A 794 -82.75 81.38 26.38
CA PHE A 794 -82.91 80.15 25.60
C PHE A 794 -81.58 79.53 25.18
N ASP A 795 -80.49 79.88 25.86
CA ASP A 795 -79.19 79.23 25.70
C ASP A 795 -79.15 77.99 26.60
N PRO A 796 -79.16 76.76 26.03
CA PRO A 796 -79.13 75.54 26.80
C PRO A 796 -77.83 75.36 27.61
N THR A 797 -76.76 76.13 27.33
CA THR A 797 -75.48 76.05 28.07
C THR A 797 -75.45 76.87 29.35
N ALA A 798 -76.43 77.77 29.57
CA ALA A 798 -76.51 78.61 30.77
C ALA A 798 -77.15 77.90 31.99
N PHE A 799 -77.63 76.66 31.83
CA PHE A 799 -78.39 75.89 32.82
C PHE A 799 -77.78 74.49 33.11
N ALA A 800 -76.45 74.38 33.04
CA ALA A 800 -75.71 73.16 33.33
C ALA A 800 -76.07 72.54 34.69
#